data_AF-A0A936B5H8-F1
#
_entry.id   AF-A0A936B5H8-F1
#
_cell.length_a   1.000
_cell.length_b   1.000
_cell.length_c   1.000
_cell.angle_alpha   90.00
_cell.angle_beta   90.00
_cell.angle_gamma   90.00
#
_symmetry.space_group_name_H-M   'P 1'
#
loop_
_entity.id
_entity.type
_entity.pdbx_description
1 polymer ?
#
loop_
_entity_poly.entity_id
_entity_poly.type
_entity_poly.pdbx_seq_one_letter_code
_entity_poly.pdbx_strand_id
1 'polypeptide(L)'
;MKWFIFCLFPFFAITQTPSAFNFQTIVRDKDGKVLSQQELGIKISILRGSESGMIVFSETHATKTNDFGLTNLMIGRGSVITGSLGLIQWSDDSYFLKVEMDPEGGTNYSLSSTQSMLAVPYALYSENTNLKAGDGITLSNNIITALDSSALNELQTITINNNQLTLSKGGGTVTIPTGSLGDNWGNQVVVTTPSLKGNGTAGNPLDLENESIRSVHIQNGTILKEDISSGVITDYTAGNGVSIQNGVIQNTGDLENSNEIQNISLSNNVLSLSKGGGTVTLPTGSGPDNWGTQVVITNSTMKGNGTTASPLDLENESVRSVHIQNGSVLKEDIANGVIPDYMAGNGIAIQNGVIQNTGDLSTTNEFQNLSYDANERKLSISNGNTIQFPALNLSKISDIDGNTSIDAEKTVNDDKIRFNLAGDEVLVIRKNFSGNSMLHFTKQEKQGGNLFIGEEAGIANSLDIINLKGYANTFVGQLSGAGNLSGFYNTSLGYRSLNLNTTGNDNVAVGFNALSLGTDSKYNVAVGSRALMNFISGNNNVAVGHASLGVINGGSNNIAIGSYAQAFAKKRSYTIAIGDSSLMVNGFDINDVNKAIDNLAIGSKSMYSNTMGSENLAIGNQTLFYNISGDRNTTVGLASMFSNISGHSNTGLGYHALFANETGHSNVAIGTNSLSANFEGFGNVAIGSTAMFGNTGGNFNTAIGTGAMFSNESGTHNVAVGFDALSGNTLGINNVAMGTEAMRNSENGAFNICLGSFTLYDNTSGSLNTAIGHYAGGLGTLNQNCTYLGNDSKNSTSASYSNSTAIGANSRLTANNQVRIGDPNVASIGGYKAWSNLSDARYKQDIREDVRGLDFILKLRPVTYQIDISALEESLGIRHTAEKNGINTTEVTQSRQTGFIAQEVEAAGKEIQYNFSGVDKPQNNKDFYGLRYAEFVVPLVKAVQEQQEMINKQQKIIDHLLIQMEALEVQIANIKKN
;
A
#
# COMPACT_ATOMS: atom_id res chain seq x y z
N MET A 1 -35.76 19.26 14.99
CA MET A 1 -34.84 18.75 16.03
C MET A 1 -33.59 19.62 15.99
N LYS A 2 -33.13 20.10 17.16
CA LYS A 2 -32.06 21.09 17.28
C LYS A 2 -30.70 20.49 16.87
N TRP A 3 -29.94 21.25 16.10
CA TRP A 3 -28.60 20.92 15.61
C TRP A 3 -27.59 20.90 16.76
N PHE A 4 -26.79 19.85 16.87
CA PHE A 4 -25.56 19.82 17.65
C PHE A 4 -24.39 19.63 16.67
N ILE A 5 -23.58 20.68 16.52
CA ILE A 5 -22.32 20.66 15.77
C ILE A 5 -21.27 20.03 16.69
N PHE A 6 -20.70 18.89 16.30
CA PHE A 6 -19.51 18.31 16.93
C PHE A 6 -18.32 18.63 16.03
N CYS A 7 -17.45 19.55 16.47
CA CYS A 7 -16.17 19.82 15.82
C CYS A 7 -15.21 18.65 16.12
N LEU A 8 -14.74 17.96 15.07
CA LEU A 8 -13.63 16.99 15.15
C LEU A 8 -12.30 17.75 15.17
N PHE A 9 -11.58 17.67 16.29
CA PHE A 9 -10.14 17.96 16.36
C PHE A 9 -9.36 16.70 16.00
N PRO A 10 -8.24 16.79 15.26
CA PRO A 10 -7.34 15.67 15.05
C PRO A 10 -6.58 15.38 16.37
N PHE A 11 -6.74 14.16 16.89
CA PHE A 11 -5.89 13.64 17.96
C PHE A 11 -4.54 13.25 17.36
N PHE A 12 -3.53 14.11 17.53
CA PHE A 12 -2.15 13.65 17.55
C PHE A 12 -1.94 12.91 18.86
N ALA A 13 -1.61 11.61 18.80
CA ALA A 13 -1.05 10.90 19.93
C ALA A 13 0.37 11.42 20.17
N ILE A 14 0.47 12.53 20.91
CA ILE A 14 1.71 12.92 21.56
C ILE A 14 1.85 11.97 22.75
N THR A 15 2.84 11.09 22.74
CA THR A 15 3.24 10.37 23.96
C THR A 15 3.68 11.42 24.96
N GLN A 16 2.78 11.80 25.88
CA GLN A 16 3.10 12.76 26.92
C GLN A 16 3.88 12.00 28.00
N THR A 17 5.21 12.12 27.98
CA THR A 17 6.00 11.83 29.18
C THR A 17 5.48 12.71 30.31
N PRO A 18 5.18 12.17 31.50
CA PRO A 18 4.73 12.98 32.62
C PRO A 18 5.78 14.07 32.91
N SER A 19 5.45 15.32 32.59
CA SER A 19 6.36 16.47 32.77
C SER A 19 6.27 17.01 34.20
N ALA A 20 6.09 16.14 35.19
CA ALA A 20 6.02 16.49 36.59
C ALA A 20 6.27 15.29 37.51
N PHE A 21 6.77 15.53 38.72
CA PHE A 21 6.93 14.50 39.76
C PHE A 21 6.52 15.01 41.14
N ASN A 22 6.12 14.10 42.03
CA ASN A 22 5.66 14.44 43.38
C ASN A 22 6.82 14.75 44.31
N PHE A 23 6.65 15.77 45.16
CA PHE A 23 7.59 16.17 46.21
C PHE A 23 6.82 16.41 47.50
N GLN A 24 7.31 15.86 48.61
CA GLN A 24 6.71 16.00 49.93
C GLN A 24 7.79 16.49 50.90
N THR A 25 7.46 17.46 51.74
CA THR A 25 8.41 18.01 52.72
C THR A 25 7.71 18.41 54.02
N ILE A 26 8.47 18.39 55.13
CA ILE A 26 8.05 18.88 56.43
C ILE A 26 8.72 20.23 56.67
N VAL A 27 7.90 21.23 56.95
CA VAL A 27 8.33 22.62 57.12
C VAL A 27 8.56 22.94 58.60
N ARG A 28 9.71 23.52 58.89
CA ARG A 28 10.13 23.95 60.23
C ARG A 28 10.63 25.39 60.20
N ASP A 29 10.48 26.10 61.31
CA ASP A 29 11.08 27.42 61.50
C ASP A 29 12.59 27.33 61.79
N LYS A 30 13.24 28.49 61.91
CA LYS A 30 14.67 28.62 62.24
C LYS A 30 15.09 27.97 63.56
N ASP A 31 14.14 27.74 64.47
CA ASP A 31 14.35 27.14 65.79
C ASP A 31 13.99 25.62 65.77
N GLY A 32 13.66 25.06 64.60
CA GLY A 32 13.39 23.63 64.37
C GLY A 32 11.95 23.18 64.68
N LYS A 33 11.06 24.11 65.02
CA LYS A 33 9.65 23.83 65.34
C LYS A 33 8.81 23.74 64.06
N VAL A 34 7.88 22.79 64.02
CA VAL A 34 7.01 22.59 62.85
C VAL A 34 6.07 23.78 62.65
N LEU A 35 5.96 24.26 61.40
CA LEU A 35 5.01 25.30 61.02
C LEU A 35 3.69 24.63 60.62
N SER A 36 2.73 24.61 61.55
CA SER A 36 1.44 23.92 61.42
C SER A 36 0.36 24.85 60.89
N GLN A 37 -0.45 24.39 59.92
CA GLN A 37 -1.58 25.14 59.34
C GLN A 37 -1.23 26.52 58.76
N GLN A 38 0.00 26.69 58.27
CA GLN A 38 0.52 27.98 57.81
C GLN A 38 0.60 28.05 56.28
N GLU A 39 0.26 29.21 55.71
CA GLU A 39 0.45 29.49 54.29
C GLU A 39 1.93 29.83 54.01
N LEU A 40 2.47 29.27 52.93
CA LEU A 40 3.88 29.32 52.59
C LEU A 40 4.08 29.57 51.09
N GLY A 41 5.08 30.39 50.77
CA GLY A 41 5.62 30.51 49.42
C GLY A 41 6.82 29.58 49.29
N ILE A 42 6.81 28.65 48.34
CA ILE A 42 7.94 27.74 48.08
C ILE A 42 8.44 27.95 46.66
N LYS A 43 9.74 28.16 46.50
CA LYS A 43 10.42 28.20 45.20
C LYS A 43 11.30 26.97 45.05
N ILE A 44 11.12 26.27 43.93
CA ILE A 44 11.89 25.10 43.56
C ILE A 44 12.84 25.49 42.42
N SER A 45 14.09 25.06 42.49
CA SER A 45 15.07 25.20 41.41
C SER A 45 15.84 23.89 41.22
N ILE A 46 16.10 23.53 39.97
CA ILE A 46 16.96 22.41 39.59
C ILE A 46 18.29 22.99 39.10
N LEU A 47 19.38 22.57 39.73
CA LEU A 47 20.74 23.01 39.47
C LEU A 47 21.51 21.89 38.77
N ARG A 48 22.32 22.23 37.75
CA ARG A 48 23.18 21.28 37.04
C ARG A 48 24.61 21.30 37.57
N GLY A 49 25.20 20.12 37.77
CA GLY A 49 26.62 19.88 38.04
C GLY A 49 27.05 19.99 39.51
N SER A 50 26.45 20.89 40.30
CA SER A 50 26.77 21.03 41.74
C SER A 50 25.64 21.71 42.53
N GLU A 51 25.75 21.71 43.87
CA GLU A 51 24.83 22.41 44.80
C GLU A 51 24.77 23.93 44.61
N SER A 52 25.72 24.51 43.85
CA SER A 52 25.77 25.93 43.46
C SER A 52 25.79 26.12 41.94
N GLY A 53 25.38 25.08 41.21
CA GLY A 53 25.43 25.02 39.75
C GLY A 53 24.45 25.96 39.04
N MET A 54 24.42 25.86 37.72
CA MET A 54 23.51 26.67 36.90
C MET A 54 22.06 26.21 37.09
N ILE A 55 21.14 27.15 37.31
CA ILE A 55 19.70 26.84 37.35
C ILE A 55 19.23 26.50 35.93
N VAL A 56 18.83 25.26 35.72
CA VAL A 56 18.26 24.78 34.45
C VAL A 56 16.74 24.83 34.43
N PHE A 57 16.11 24.85 35.60
CA PHE A 57 14.66 24.99 35.77
C PHE A 57 14.32 25.60 37.13
N SER A 58 13.32 26.49 37.21
CA SER A 58 12.80 27.02 38.47
C SER A 58 11.33 27.35 38.38
N GLU A 59 10.59 27.15 39.47
CA GLU A 59 9.16 27.45 39.62
C GLU A 59 8.77 27.83 41.06
N THR A 60 7.62 28.46 41.23
CA THR A 60 7.05 28.81 42.54
C THR A 60 5.72 28.13 42.82
N HIS A 61 5.45 27.85 44.08
CA HIS A 61 4.24 27.26 44.62
C HIS A 61 3.74 28.07 45.81
N ALA A 62 2.43 28.26 45.90
CA ALA A 62 1.77 28.71 47.13
C ALA A 62 1.06 27.51 47.74
N THR A 63 1.39 27.17 48.99
CA THR A 63 0.85 25.97 49.65
C THR A 63 0.55 26.22 51.13
N LYS A 64 -0.18 25.30 51.76
CA LYS A 64 -0.49 25.33 53.19
C LYS A 64 -0.05 24.02 53.85
N THR A 65 0.59 24.11 55.01
CA THR A 65 0.98 22.92 55.78
C THR A 65 -0.19 22.32 56.57
N ASN A 66 -0.14 21.02 56.84
CA ASN A 66 -1.09 20.36 57.74
C ASN A 66 -0.67 20.46 59.23
N ASP A 67 -1.39 19.77 60.11
CA ASP A 67 -1.14 19.80 61.57
C ASP A 67 0.28 19.36 61.97
N PHE A 68 0.93 18.56 61.12
CA PHE A 68 2.29 18.03 61.31
C PHE A 68 3.37 18.84 60.58
N GLY A 69 3.01 19.97 59.95
CA GLY A 69 3.93 20.78 59.15
C GLY A 69 4.24 20.20 57.78
N LEU A 70 3.50 19.19 57.32
CA LEU A 70 3.73 18.52 56.03
C LEU A 70 3.03 19.27 54.89
N THR A 71 3.68 19.34 53.73
CA THR A 71 3.07 19.80 52.48
C THR A 71 3.49 18.92 51.29
N ASN A 72 2.58 18.81 50.31
CA ASN A 72 2.78 18.08 49.06
C ASN A 72 2.79 19.07 47.89
N LEU A 73 3.78 18.93 47.02
CA LEU A 73 3.97 19.73 45.81
C LEU A 73 4.13 18.78 44.63
N MET A 74 3.73 19.24 43.44
CA MET A 74 4.02 18.54 42.19
C MET A 74 4.96 19.41 41.37
N ILE A 75 6.24 19.02 41.34
CA ILE A 75 7.28 19.77 40.64
C ILE A 75 7.05 19.66 39.14
N GLY A 76 6.94 20.79 38.43
CA GLY A 76 6.53 20.87 37.02
C GLY A 76 5.07 21.33 36.82
N ARG A 77 4.34 21.58 37.91
CA ARG A 77 2.97 22.18 37.89
C ARG A 77 2.89 23.51 38.64
N GLY A 78 4.02 24.07 39.07
CA GLY A 78 4.08 25.40 39.68
C GLY A 78 4.05 26.52 38.65
N SER A 79 4.18 27.76 39.12
CA SER A 79 4.40 28.91 38.25
C SER A 79 5.86 28.97 37.85
N VAL A 80 6.19 28.60 36.60
CA VAL A 80 7.56 28.54 36.09
C VAL A 80 8.19 29.93 36.04
N ILE A 81 9.38 30.07 36.62
CA ILE A 81 10.21 31.29 36.57
C ILE A 81 11.20 31.20 35.40
N THR A 82 11.85 30.06 35.20
CA THR A 82 12.90 29.89 34.19
C THR A 82 13.04 28.43 33.78
N GLY A 83 13.39 28.18 32.52
CA GLY A 83 13.66 26.83 31.98
C GLY A 83 12.40 26.02 31.65
N SER A 84 12.60 24.77 31.22
CA SER A 84 11.52 23.82 30.95
C SER A 84 11.94 22.44 31.45
N LEU A 85 11.12 21.84 32.32
CA LEU A 85 11.41 20.54 32.94
C LEU A 85 11.56 19.42 31.88
N GLY A 86 10.82 19.51 30.77
CA GLY A 86 10.87 18.52 29.69
C GLY A 86 12.09 18.62 28.77
N LEU A 87 12.88 19.70 28.86
CA LEU A 87 14.10 19.89 28.05
C LEU A 87 15.39 19.55 28.81
N ILE A 88 15.30 19.21 30.10
CA ILE A 88 16.46 18.82 30.90
C ILE A 88 16.99 17.46 30.41
N GLN A 89 18.26 17.43 30.01
CA GLN A 89 18.96 16.21 29.63
C GLN A 89 19.50 15.51 30.88
N TRP A 90 18.65 14.69 31.51
CA TRP A 90 18.96 14.05 32.80
C TRP A 90 20.17 13.10 32.77
N SER A 91 20.62 12.66 31.59
CA SER A 91 21.80 11.80 31.39
C SER A 91 23.14 12.54 31.39
N ASP A 92 23.12 13.87 31.18
CA ASP A 92 24.35 14.59 30.83
C ASP A 92 25.19 14.99 32.05
N ASP A 93 24.60 15.02 33.25
CA ASP A 93 25.24 15.54 34.46
C ASP A 93 24.49 15.14 35.74
N SER A 94 25.08 15.42 36.90
CA SER A 94 24.39 15.35 38.19
C SER A 94 23.47 16.56 38.39
N TYR A 95 22.28 16.33 38.94
CA TYR A 95 21.29 17.37 39.19
C TYR A 95 20.96 17.50 40.68
N PHE A 96 20.72 18.73 41.13
CA PHE A 96 20.42 19.05 42.52
C PHE A 96 19.09 19.82 42.63
N LEU A 97 18.27 19.45 43.61
CA LEU A 97 17.02 20.13 43.92
C LEU A 97 17.26 21.16 45.03
N LYS A 98 17.09 22.44 44.71
CA LYS A 98 17.10 23.56 45.65
C LYS A 98 15.67 23.96 45.98
N VAL A 99 15.33 23.96 47.27
CA VAL A 99 14.04 24.36 47.81
C VAL A 99 14.24 25.59 48.65
N GLU A 100 13.60 26.69 48.27
CA GLU A 100 13.62 27.97 48.97
C GLU A 100 12.21 28.29 49.48
N MET A 101 12.09 28.95 50.63
CA MET A 101 10.80 29.17 51.31
C MET A 101 10.69 30.55 51.94
N ASP A 102 9.49 31.12 51.82
CA ASP A 102 8.99 32.27 52.55
C ASP A 102 7.90 31.82 53.55
N PRO A 103 8.15 31.89 54.87
CA PRO A 103 7.19 31.48 55.88
C PRO A 103 5.96 32.39 55.99
N GLU A 104 5.98 33.60 55.41
CA GLU A 104 4.83 34.51 55.42
C GLU A 104 3.94 34.38 54.17
N GLY A 105 4.22 33.39 53.29
CA GLY A 105 3.45 33.18 52.06
C GLY A 105 3.81 34.12 50.91
N GLY A 106 4.84 34.95 51.07
CA GLY A 106 5.28 35.93 50.08
C GLY A 106 6.35 35.42 49.10
N THR A 107 7.12 36.35 48.53
CA THR A 107 8.21 36.09 47.58
C THR A 107 9.61 36.29 48.18
N ASN A 108 9.70 36.51 49.49
CA ASN A 108 10.96 36.74 50.21
C ASN A 108 11.50 35.40 50.73
N TYR A 109 12.06 34.60 49.82
CA TYR A 109 12.56 33.27 50.16
C TYR A 109 13.83 33.32 51.02
N SER A 110 13.68 33.28 52.34
CA SER A 110 14.78 33.42 53.31
C SER A 110 15.38 32.10 53.78
N LEU A 111 14.65 30.99 53.64
CA LEU A 111 15.08 29.65 54.03
C LEU A 111 15.40 28.85 52.77
N SER A 112 16.57 28.22 52.69
CA SER A 112 17.00 27.45 51.51
C SER A 112 17.64 26.12 51.92
N SER A 113 17.35 25.05 51.18
CA SER A 113 18.00 23.74 51.27
C SER A 113 18.27 23.21 49.88
N THR A 114 19.44 22.61 49.66
CA THR A 114 19.81 21.96 48.39
C THR A 114 20.15 20.50 48.65
N GLN A 115 19.64 19.59 47.82
CA GLN A 115 19.94 18.16 47.92
C GLN A 115 20.21 17.56 46.54
N SER A 116 21.12 16.58 46.46
CA SER A 116 21.37 15.84 45.22
C SER A 116 20.14 15.01 44.84
N MET A 117 19.74 15.07 43.57
CA MET A 117 18.72 14.16 43.05
C MET A 117 19.38 12.81 42.73
N LEU A 118 18.98 11.77 43.46
CA LEU A 118 19.41 10.40 43.18
C LEU A 118 18.43 9.75 42.19
N ALA A 119 18.96 8.98 41.24
CA ALA A 119 18.15 8.24 40.28
C ALA A 119 17.26 7.21 40.99
N VAL A 120 15.98 7.16 40.63
CA VAL A 120 15.03 6.10 41.06
C VAL A 120 15.23 4.84 40.18
N PRO A 121 14.80 3.64 40.60
CA PRO A 121 15.05 2.38 39.87
C PRO A 121 14.59 2.38 38.39
N TYR A 122 13.60 3.19 38.03
CA TYR A 122 13.14 3.34 36.63
C TYR A 122 14.17 4.06 35.73
N ALA A 123 15.01 4.93 36.30
CA ALA A 123 16.13 5.59 35.62
C ALA A 123 17.41 4.71 35.61
N LEU A 124 17.64 3.89 36.64
CA LEU A 124 18.68 2.85 36.62
C LEU A 124 18.36 1.74 35.58
N TYR A 125 17.08 1.48 35.31
CA TYR A 125 16.69 0.59 34.23
C TYR A 125 16.97 1.18 32.84
N SER A 126 17.07 2.52 32.69
CA SER A 126 17.50 3.15 31.43
C SER A 126 19.02 3.20 31.26
N GLU A 127 19.80 3.10 32.33
CA GLU A 127 21.27 2.92 32.26
C GLU A 127 21.65 1.52 31.74
N ASN A 128 20.78 0.51 31.99
CA ASN A 128 20.91 -0.83 31.42
C ASN A 128 20.31 -1.00 30.02
N THR A 129 19.70 0.04 29.45
CA THR A 129 19.32 0.05 28.03
C THR A 129 20.34 0.85 27.25
N ASN A 130 21.46 0.21 26.91
CA ASN A 130 22.35 0.62 25.81
C ASN A 130 21.66 0.46 24.44
N LEU A 131 20.41 0.90 24.33
CA LEU A 131 19.67 0.91 23.08
C LEU A 131 18.96 2.26 22.99
N LYS A 132 19.71 3.26 22.55
CA LYS A 132 19.09 4.40 21.87
C LYS A 132 18.54 3.89 20.54
N ALA A 133 17.38 4.39 20.13
CA ALA A 133 16.92 4.25 18.76
C ALA A 133 17.96 4.91 17.83
N GLY A 134 18.85 4.10 17.25
CA GLY A 134 19.93 4.55 16.35
C GLY A 134 21.28 3.83 16.51
N ASP A 135 21.57 3.20 17.66
CA ASP A 135 22.94 2.74 17.98
C ASP A 135 23.19 1.25 17.68
N GLY A 136 23.11 0.84 16.42
CA GLY A 136 23.52 -0.50 15.97
C GLY A 136 24.54 -0.51 14.83
N ILE A 137 24.76 0.63 14.17
CA ILE A 137 25.59 0.72 12.96
C ILE A 137 26.28 2.08 12.94
N THR A 138 27.60 2.13 13.03
CA THR A 138 28.35 3.37 12.77
C THR A 138 28.88 3.34 11.34
N LEU A 139 28.60 4.40 10.56
CA LEU A 139 29.16 4.63 9.23
C LEU A 139 30.20 5.75 9.29
N SER A 140 31.47 5.42 9.05
CA SER A 140 32.51 6.42 8.81
C SER A 140 33.46 5.94 7.72
N ASN A 141 33.83 6.82 6.78
CA ASN A 141 34.80 6.56 5.71
C ASN A 141 34.63 5.22 4.96
N ASN A 142 33.39 4.89 4.53
CA ASN A 142 33.03 3.68 3.80
C ASN A 142 33.25 2.35 4.55
N ILE A 143 33.31 2.41 5.88
CA ILE A 143 33.40 1.25 6.77
C ILE A 143 32.13 1.19 7.63
N ILE A 144 31.51 0.01 7.65
CA ILE A 144 30.37 -0.32 8.53
C ILE A 144 30.90 -1.19 9.68
N THR A 145 30.77 -0.71 10.91
CA THR A 145 31.11 -1.43 12.15
C THR A 145 29.87 -1.62 13.02
N ALA A 146 29.60 -2.86 13.41
CA ALA A 146 28.61 -3.24 14.41
C ALA A 146 29.35 -3.63 15.70
N LEU A 147 28.98 -3.02 16.82
CA LEU A 147 29.55 -3.36 18.13
C LEU A 147 28.78 -4.55 18.71
N ASP A 148 29.33 -5.75 18.56
CA ASP A 148 28.94 -6.94 19.32
C ASP A 148 30.04 -7.20 20.38
N SER A 149 29.66 -7.39 21.64
CA SER A 149 30.54 -7.68 22.77
C SER A 149 31.03 -9.14 22.82
N SER A 150 30.66 -9.99 21.87
CA SER A 150 31.09 -11.39 21.79
C SER A 150 32.36 -11.60 20.94
N ALA A 151 33.44 -12.05 21.58
CA ALA A 151 34.73 -12.34 20.92
C ALA A 151 34.73 -13.60 20.02
N LEU A 152 33.59 -14.30 19.88
CA LEU A 152 33.51 -15.60 19.18
C LEU A 152 32.79 -15.55 17.82
N ASN A 153 32.14 -14.44 17.45
CA ASN A 153 31.30 -14.36 16.23
C ASN A 153 31.70 -13.24 15.24
N GLU A 154 32.98 -12.91 15.15
CA GLU A 154 33.40 -11.70 14.44
C GLU A 154 33.55 -11.84 12.91
N LEU A 155 32.45 -11.60 12.20
CA LEU A 155 32.46 -10.98 10.85
C LEU A 155 32.18 -9.48 11.06
N GLN A 156 33.23 -8.64 11.11
CA GLN A 156 33.09 -7.32 11.74
C GLN A 156 33.63 -6.12 10.95
N THR A 157 34.08 -6.30 9.70
CA THR A 157 34.35 -5.13 8.85
C THR A 157 33.89 -5.37 7.43
N ILE A 158 32.92 -4.58 7.00
CA ILE A 158 32.54 -4.45 5.58
C ILE A 158 33.26 -3.22 5.04
N THR A 159 34.18 -3.42 4.10
CA THR A 159 34.93 -2.34 3.44
C THR A 159 34.47 -2.23 1.99
N ILE A 160 34.05 -1.04 1.56
CA ILE A 160 33.72 -0.75 0.16
C ILE A 160 34.84 0.11 -0.43
N ASN A 161 35.58 -0.45 -1.38
CA ASN A 161 36.58 0.26 -2.17
C ASN A 161 36.20 0.19 -3.65
N ASN A 162 35.94 1.36 -4.25
CA ASN A 162 35.41 1.49 -5.62
C ASN A 162 34.13 0.66 -5.80
N ASN A 163 34.20 -0.38 -6.62
CA ASN A 163 33.11 -1.30 -6.95
C ASN A 163 33.19 -2.64 -6.21
N GLN A 164 33.99 -2.77 -5.15
CA GLN A 164 34.11 -4.05 -4.45
C GLN A 164 33.80 -3.90 -2.97
N LEU A 165 32.85 -4.73 -2.51
CA LEU A 165 32.49 -4.92 -1.11
C LEU A 165 33.25 -6.14 -0.58
N THR A 166 34.05 -5.94 0.45
CA THR A 166 34.91 -6.97 1.06
C THR A 166 34.52 -7.19 2.52
N LEU A 167 34.46 -8.45 2.95
CA LEU A 167 34.24 -8.83 4.34
C LEU A 167 35.55 -9.22 5.04
N SER A 168 35.74 -8.76 6.28
CA SER A 168 36.89 -9.11 7.12
C SER A 168 37.01 -10.62 7.42
N LYS A 169 38.22 -11.10 7.75
CA LYS A 169 38.52 -12.48 8.18
C LYS A 169 38.07 -13.60 7.20
N GLY A 170 38.17 -13.35 5.90
CA GLY A 170 38.02 -14.39 4.86
C GLY A 170 36.62 -14.58 4.29
N GLY A 171 35.67 -13.67 4.57
CA GLY A 171 34.27 -13.77 4.11
C GLY A 171 34.01 -13.53 2.62
N GLY A 172 35.05 -13.28 1.81
CA GLY A 172 34.95 -13.10 0.36
C GLY A 172 34.73 -11.65 -0.10
N THR A 173 34.72 -11.46 -1.42
CA THR A 173 34.58 -10.18 -2.12
C THR A 173 33.43 -10.23 -3.13
N VAL A 174 32.57 -9.21 -3.12
CA VAL A 174 31.47 -9.03 -4.08
C VAL A 174 31.74 -7.78 -4.92
N THR A 175 31.71 -7.90 -6.25
CA THR A 175 31.83 -6.75 -7.15
C THR A 175 30.44 -6.14 -7.39
N ILE A 176 30.27 -4.89 -6.97
CA ILE A 176 29.11 -4.04 -7.20
C ILE A 176 29.13 -3.58 -8.67
N PRO A 177 28.11 -3.87 -9.48
CA PRO A 177 28.08 -3.44 -10.88
C PRO A 177 28.02 -1.91 -10.98
N THR A 178 28.99 -1.26 -11.65
CA THR A 178 28.83 0.14 -12.08
C THR A 178 28.03 0.19 -13.36
N GLY A 179 26.72 0.26 -13.21
CA GLY A 179 25.82 0.75 -14.24
C GLY A 179 24.88 1.76 -13.58
N SER A 180 25.08 3.04 -13.86
CA SER A 180 24.07 4.05 -13.57
C SER A 180 22.92 3.83 -14.55
N LEU A 181 21.85 3.20 -14.08
CA LEU A 181 20.55 3.18 -14.74
C LEU A 181 19.51 3.37 -13.65
N GLY A 182 18.92 4.56 -13.62
CA GLY A 182 17.77 4.83 -12.79
C GLY A 182 16.59 4.06 -13.34
N ASP A 183 16.21 2.99 -12.66
CA ASP A 183 14.90 2.35 -12.80
C ASP A 183 14.46 1.83 -11.44
N ASN A 184 13.17 2.03 -11.16
CA ASN A 184 12.63 2.27 -9.83
C ASN A 184 11.99 1.01 -9.22
N TRP A 185 12.63 -0.17 -9.31
CA TRP A 185 12.11 -1.40 -8.66
C TRP A 185 13.20 -2.17 -7.90
N GLY A 186 12.86 -2.48 -6.64
CA GLY A 186 13.75 -3.00 -5.62
C GLY A 186 14.34 -4.39 -5.89
N ASN A 187 15.49 -4.59 -5.24
CA ASN A 187 16.34 -5.77 -5.22
C ASN A 187 15.61 -7.11 -5.04
N GLN A 188 15.93 -8.08 -5.90
CA GLN A 188 15.92 -9.49 -5.50
C GLN A 188 17.25 -10.14 -5.88
N VAL A 189 18.12 -10.26 -4.88
CA VAL A 189 19.28 -11.15 -4.89
C VAL A 189 18.76 -12.58 -4.80
N VAL A 190 18.96 -13.36 -5.85
CA VAL A 190 19.02 -14.82 -5.75
C VAL A 190 20.43 -15.22 -6.13
N VAL A 191 21.22 -15.62 -5.14
CA VAL A 191 22.44 -16.39 -5.38
C VAL A 191 22.25 -17.75 -4.73
N THR A 192 22.04 -18.77 -5.55
CA THR A 192 22.60 -20.10 -5.32
C THR A 192 23.18 -20.60 -6.65
N THR A 193 24.36 -21.19 -6.55
CA THR A 193 25.38 -21.43 -7.58
C THR A 193 25.01 -22.58 -8.58
N PRO A 194 25.92 -23.12 -9.43
CA PRO A 194 25.92 -22.86 -10.86
C PRO A 194 25.84 -24.16 -11.70
N SER A 195 24.68 -24.51 -12.27
CA SER A 195 24.58 -25.32 -13.51
C SER A 195 23.13 -25.73 -13.77
N LEU A 196 22.58 -25.33 -14.91
CA LEU A 196 21.43 -26.03 -15.51
C LEU A 196 21.82 -26.45 -16.92
N LYS A 197 22.26 -27.71 -17.01
CA LYS A 197 22.04 -28.55 -18.19
C LYS A 197 20.68 -29.21 -17.98
N GLY A 198 19.71 -28.95 -18.86
CA GLY A 198 18.48 -29.73 -18.96
C GLY A 198 18.52 -30.61 -20.20
N ASN A 199 18.42 -31.93 -20.02
CA ASN A 199 18.08 -32.85 -21.11
C ASN A 199 16.54 -32.85 -21.30
N GLY A 200 16.07 -32.93 -22.55
CA GLY A 200 14.64 -33.17 -22.82
C GLY A 200 14.17 -34.46 -22.13
N THR A 201 12.89 -34.62 -21.78
CA THR A 201 11.74 -34.61 -22.70
C THR A 201 10.37 -34.52 -22.02
N ALA A 202 9.45 -33.84 -22.74
CA ALA A 202 8.00 -34.05 -22.97
C ALA A 202 7.01 -34.22 -21.79
N GLY A 203 6.30 -33.13 -21.47
CA GLY A 203 4.97 -33.14 -20.83
C GLY A 203 4.65 -31.91 -19.99
N ASN A 204 4.49 -30.74 -20.64
CA ASN A 204 4.08 -29.41 -20.13
C ASN A 204 3.47 -29.34 -18.71
N PRO A 205 3.91 -28.37 -17.90
CA PRO A 205 3.07 -27.17 -17.75
C PRO A 205 3.88 -25.88 -17.55
N LEU A 206 3.84 -24.96 -18.52
CA LEU A 206 3.43 -23.56 -18.27
C LEU A 206 3.33 -22.81 -19.59
N ASP A 207 2.07 -22.75 -20.01
CA ASP A 207 1.50 -21.96 -21.10
C ASP A 207 1.58 -20.47 -20.76
N LEU A 208 1.97 -19.64 -21.72
CA LEU A 208 1.83 -18.18 -21.65
C LEU A 208 0.93 -17.75 -22.80
N GLU A 209 -0.38 -17.80 -22.52
CA GLU A 209 -1.40 -17.10 -23.28
C GLU A 209 -1.18 -15.59 -23.13
N ASN A 210 -0.49 -14.96 -24.09
CA ASN A 210 -1.08 -13.85 -24.83
C ASN A 210 -0.33 -13.57 -26.12
N GLU A 211 -1.09 -13.52 -27.19
CA GLU A 211 -0.66 -13.33 -28.56
C GLU A 211 -0.09 -11.91 -28.75
N SER A 212 1.23 -11.77 -28.97
CA SER A 212 1.87 -10.74 -29.84
C SER A 212 3.41 -10.68 -29.73
N ILE A 213 4.13 -11.77 -29.47
CA ILE A 213 5.59 -11.79 -29.68
C ILE A 213 5.98 -13.09 -30.39
N ARG A 214 6.09 -13.03 -31.73
CA ARG A 214 6.63 -14.13 -32.54
C ARG A 214 8.13 -13.92 -32.71
N SER A 215 8.89 -14.55 -31.81
CA SER A 215 10.35 -14.73 -31.82
C SER A 215 11.23 -13.50 -31.58
N VAL A 216 12.20 -13.65 -30.67
CA VAL A 216 13.35 -12.75 -30.49
C VAL A 216 14.57 -13.46 -31.06
N HIS A 217 15.18 -12.90 -32.10
CA HIS A 217 16.44 -13.39 -32.64
C HIS A 217 17.59 -12.70 -31.90
N ILE A 218 18.46 -13.46 -31.24
CA ILE A 218 19.62 -12.94 -30.52
C ILE A 218 20.87 -13.31 -31.32
N GLN A 219 21.65 -12.31 -31.73
CA GLN A 219 23.00 -12.50 -32.26
C GLN A 219 23.96 -11.52 -31.58
N ASN A 220 25.03 -12.04 -30.97
CA ASN A 220 26.09 -11.27 -30.29
C ASN A 220 25.63 -10.28 -29.21
N GLY A 221 24.66 -10.70 -28.38
CA GLY A 221 24.49 -10.15 -27.03
C GLY A 221 24.02 -8.69 -26.92
N THR A 222 23.45 -8.11 -27.98
CA THR A 222 22.86 -6.76 -27.91
C THR A 222 21.39 -6.80 -28.35
N ILE A 223 20.48 -6.27 -27.52
CA ILE A 223 19.08 -6.02 -27.88
C ILE A 223 19.04 -4.64 -28.54
N LEU A 224 18.84 -4.59 -29.85
CA LEU A 224 18.59 -3.32 -30.54
C LEU A 224 17.10 -2.98 -30.38
N LYS A 225 16.83 -1.88 -29.67
CA LYS A 225 15.50 -1.27 -29.55
C LYS A 225 15.50 -0.03 -30.43
N GLU A 226 14.85 -0.12 -31.59
CA GLU A 226 14.46 0.95 -32.57
C GLU A 226 14.28 0.19 -33.91
N ASP A 227 13.26 0.31 -34.74
CA ASP A 227 12.15 1.25 -34.92
C ASP A 227 11.06 0.54 -35.73
N ILE A 228 9.78 0.71 -35.39
CA ILE A 228 8.70 0.59 -36.39
C ILE A 228 7.66 1.68 -36.14
N SER A 229 7.94 2.88 -36.62
CA SER A 229 6.87 3.85 -36.93
C SER A 229 7.13 4.71 -38.17
N SER A 230 8.09 4.37 -39.04
CA SER A 230 8.18 4.94 -40.38
C SER A 230 8.77 3.91 -41.35
N GLY A 231 7.93 3.33 -42.21
CA GLY A 231 8.30 2.24 -43.09
C GLY A 231 9.24 2.63 -44.23
N VAL A 232 10.54 2.53 -44.01
CA VAL A 232 11.56 2.37 -45.07
C VAL A 232 12.67 1.44 -44.54
N ILE A 233 12.81 0.25 -45.12
CA ILE A 233 13.93 -0.67 -44.86
C ILE A 233 15.04 -0.29 -45.84
N THR A 234 16.15 0.28 -45.36
CA THR A 234 17.26 0.68 -46.24
C THR A 234 18.26 -0.43 -46.47
N ASP A 235 18.62 -1.25 -45.46
CA ASP A 235 19.60 -2.33 -45.62
C ASP A 235 19.21 -3.62 -44.87
N TYR A 236 19.09 -4.75 -45.58
CA TYR A 236 18.75 -6.07 -45.01
C TYR A 236 19.36 -7.21 -45.84
N THR A 237 20.18 -8.08 -45.26
CA THR A 237 20.79 -9.22 -45.99
C THR A 237 20.16 -10.53 -45.52
N ALA A 238 19.35 -11.19 -46.37
CA ALA A 238 18.87 -12.53 -46.08
C ALA A 238 19.93 -13.55 -46.51
N GLY A 239 20.27 -14.49 -45.62
CA GLY A 239 21.32 -15.50 -45.84
C GLY A 239 21.12 -16.51 -46.97
N ASN A 240 20.18 -16.29 -47.90
CA ASN A 240 19.88 -17.14 -49.05
C ASN A 240 19.94 -16.37 -50.40
N GLY A 241 20.89 -15.44 -50.53
CA GLY A 241 21.20 -14.81 -51.83
C GLY A 241 20.27 -13.67 -52.25
N VAL A 242 19.59 -13.00 -51.31
CA VAL A 242 18.87 -11.74 -51.58
C VAL A 242 19.24 -10.72 -50.51
N SER A 243 19.73 -9.56 -50.92
CA SER A 243 20.08 -8.45 -50.02
C SER A 243 19.43 -7.15 -50.48
N ILE A 244 18.90 -6.38 -49.55
CA ILE A 244 18.42 -5.03 -49.76
C ILE A 244 19.56 -4.10 -49.34
N GLN A 245 19.99 -3.21 -50.24
CA GLN A 245 20.92 -2.14 -49.91
C GLN A 245 20.43 -0.81 -50.47
N ASN A 246 20.39 0.22 -49.64
CA ASN A 246 19.84 1.55 -49.95
C ASN A 246 18.47 1.51 -50.65
N GLY A 247 17.57 0.61 -50.23
CA GLY A 247 16.22 0.47 -50.79
C GLY A 247 16.14 -0.24 -52.15
N VAL A 248 17.24 -0.84 -52.63
CA VAL A 248 17.30 -1.67 -53.84
C VAL A 248 17.44 -3.13 -53.45
N ILE A 249 16.54 -3.99 -53.94
CA ILE A 249 16.61 -5.44 -53.72
C ILE A 249 17.58 -6.04 -54.74
N GLN A 250 18.65 -6.67 -54.26
CA GLN A 250 19.68 -7.33 -55.05
C GLN A 250 19.58 -8.85 -54.91
N ASN A 251 19.57 -9.56 -56.03
CA ASN A 251 19.68 -11.02 -56.06
C ASN A 251 21.17 -11.42 -56.10
N THR A 252 21.77 -11.59 -54.93
CA THR A 252 23.19 -11.94 -54.75
C THR A 252 23.47 -13.45 -54.88
N GLY A 253 22.43 -14.28 -55.03
CA GLY A 253 22.53 -15.74 -55.20
C GLY A 253 22.64 -16.21 -56.65
N ASP A 254 22.37 -15.34 -57.63
CA ASP A 254 22.51 -15.64 -59.07
C ASP A 254 23.85 -15.12 -59.59
N LEU A 255 24.74 -16.06 -59.97
CA LEU A 255 26.13 -15.78 -60.39
C LEU A 255 26.25 -15.34 -61.86
N GLU A 256 25.16 -15.35 -62.64
CA GLU A 256 25.14 -14.91 -64.05
C GLU A 256 24.84 -13.40 -64.15
N ASN A 257 25.89 -12.60 -64.34
CA ASN A 257 25.87 -11.14 -64.25
C ASN A 257 25.17 -10.43 -65.44
N SER A 258 24.61 -11.18 -66.40
CA SER A 258 23.93 -10.67 -67.60
C SER A 258 22.40 -10.76 -67.54
N ASN A 259 21.82 -11.33 -66.49
CA ASN A 259 20.38 -11.45 -66.34
C ASN A 259 19.73 -10.12 -65.89
N GLU A 260 18.43 -9.96 -66.15
CA GLU A 260 17.70 -8.68 -65.99
C GLU A 260 17.24 -8.44 -64.53
N ILE A 261 17.31 -9.45 -63.66
CA ILE A 261 16.71 -9.46 -62.31
C ILE A 261 17.74 -9.22 -61.19
N GLN A 262 19.00 -8.88 -61.51
CA GLN A 262 20.04 -8.67 -60.49
C GLN A 262 19.70 -7.56 -59.49
N ASN A 263 19.14 -6.43 -59.93
CA ASN A 263 18.65 -5.37 -59.04
C ASN A 263 17.21 -4.96 -59.37
N ILE A 264 16.37 -4.83 -58.34
CA ILE A 264 15.00 -4.30 -58.41
C ILE A 264 14.91 -3.06 -57.53
N SER A 265 14.53 -1.92 -58.10
CA SER A 265 14.41 -0.65 -57.36
C SER A 265 13.05 0.00 -57.59
N LEU A 266 12.43 0.51 -56.53
CA LEU A 266 11.22 1.32 -56.58
C LEU A 266 11.53 2.75 -56.14
N SER A 267 11.35 3.72 -57.03
CA SER A 267 11.50 5.15 -56.72
C SER A 267 10.21 5.88 -57.08
N ASN A 268 9.62 6.55 -56.10
CA ASN A 268 8.25 7.08 -56.15
C ASN A 268 7.26 5.96 -56.49
N ASN A 269 6.75 5.93 -57.73
CA ASN A 269 5.80 4.93 -58.21
C ASN A 269 6.35 4.12 -59.40
N VAL A 270 7.63 4.22 -59.72
CA VAL A 270 8.22 3.51 -60.87
C VAL A 270 9.11 2.38 -60.38
N LEU A 271 8.68 1.14 -60.64
CA LEU A 271 9.45 -0.08 -60.39
C LEU A 271 10.37 -0.34 -61.59
N SER A 272 11.67 -0.49 -61.36
CA SER A 272 12.68 -0.67 -62.41
C SER A 272 13.50 -1.93 -62.19
N LEU A 273 13.78 -2.68 -63.26
CA LEU A 273 14.67 -3.84 -63.28
C LEU A 273 16.05 -3.46 -63.84
N SER A 274 17.08 -4.20 -63.45
CA SER A 274 18.46 -3.96 -63.90
C SER A 274 18.70 -4.29 -65.38
N LYS A 275 19.78 -3.72 -65.94
CA LYS A 275 20.34 -4.04 -67.27
C LYS A 275 19.37 -4.03 -68.46
N GLY A 276 18.36 -3.16 -68.42
CA GLY A 276 17.46 -2.91 -69.55
C GLY A 276 16.14 -3.69 -69.52
N GLY A 277 15.87 -4.45 -68.45
CA GLY A 277 14.65 -5.26 -68.26
C GLY A 277 13.32 -4.50 -68.14
N GLY A 278 13.31 -3.19 -68.43
CA GLY A 278 12.12 -2.34 -68.44
C GLY A 278 11.74 -1.73 -67.08
N THR A 279 10.77 -0.82 -67.13
CA THR A 279 10.22 -0.11 -65.97
C THR A 279 8.69 -0.18 -65.98
N VAL A 280 8.08 -0.31 -64.81
CA VAL A 280 6.62 -0.29 -64.62
C VAL A 280 6.25 0.88 -63.72
N THR A 281 5.46 1.82 -64.23
CA THR A 281 4.92 2.93 -63.45
C THR A 281 3.57 2.52 -62.84
N LEU A 282 3.50 2.45 -61.52
CA LEU A 282 2.31 2.17 -60.73
C LEU A 282 1.42 3.43 -60.67
N PRO A 283 0.10 3.31 -60.89
CA PRO A 283 -0.78 4.48 -60.86
C PRO A 283 -0.97 4.99 -59.44
N THR A 284 -0.84 6.30 -59.24
CA THR A 284 -1.23 6.98 -57.98
C THR A 284 -2.57 7.66 -58.11
N GLY A 285 -3.56 7.11 -57.42
CA GLY A 285 -4.80 7.82 -57.17
C GLY A 285 -5.69 7.07 -56.19
N SER A 286 -6.20 7.79 -55.18
CA SER A 286 -7.48 7.46 -54.56
C SER A 286 -8.45 8.59 -54.88
N GLY A 287 -9.15 8.46 -56.02
CA GLY A 287 -10.29 9.28 -56.42
C GLY A 287 -11.36 8.35 -57.00
N PRO A 288 -12.65 8.50 -56.62
CA PRO A 288 -13.73 7.58 -56.98
C PRO A 288 -14.35 7.94 -58.33
N ASP A 289 -13.71 7.55 -59.43
CA ASP A 289 -14.19 7.90 -60.76
C ASP A 289 -14.06 6.69 -61.70
N ASN A 290 -15.21 6.17 -62.12
CA ASN A 290 -15.37 5.13 -63.14
C ASN A 290 -14.64 5.52 -64.43
N TRP A 291 -13.50 4.89 -64.73
CA TRP A 291 -13.13 4.31 -66.04
C TRP A 291 -11.82 3.53 -65.91
N GLY A 292 -11.84 2.25 -66.27
CA GLY A 292 -10.70 1.34 -66.13
C GLY A 292 -9.47 1.85 -66.88
N THR A 293 -8.31 1.80 -66.22
CA THR A 293 -7.02 2.08 -66.85
C THR A 293 -6.15 0.83 -66.76
N GLN A 294 -5.80 0.32 -67.93
CA GLN A 294 -5.05 -0.91 -68.16
C GLN A 294 -3.59 -0.79 -67.73
N VAL A 295 -3.08 -1.91 -67.22
CA VAL A 295 -1.65 -2.14 -66.96
C VAL A 295 -0.92 -2.21 -68.31
N VAL A 296 0.05 -1.31 -68.54
CA VAL A 296 0.99 -1.39 -69.67
C VAL A 296 2.30 -2.00 -69.16
N ILE A 297 2.58 -3.24 -69.58
CA ILE A 297 3.91 -3.86 -69.47
C ILE A 297 4.64 -3.58 -70.79
N THR A 298 5.72 -2.81 -70.76
CA THR A 298 6.59 -2.65 -71.93
C THR A 298 7.51 -3.87 -72.08
N ASN A 299 7.62 -4.35 -73.32
CA ASN A 299 8.44 -5.47 -73.82
C ASN A 299 7.84 -6.90 -73.70
N SER A 300 6.75 -7.12 -74.43
CA SER A 300 6.65 -8.29 -75.31
C SER A 300 5.77 -7.94 -76.51
N THR A 301 6.30 -8.19 -77.69
CA THR A 301 5.78 -7.86 -79.01
C THR A 301 4.34 -8.33 -79.23
N MET A 302 3.45 -7.39 -79.56
CA MET A 302 2.37 -7.64 -80.53
C MET A 302 2.59 -6.76 -81.75
N LYS A 303 2.92 -7.44 -82.86
CA LYS A 303 3.00 -6.89 -84.20
C LYS A 303 1.59 -6.55 -84.68
N GLY A 304 1.41 -5.31 -85.12
CA GLY A 304 0.27 -4.87 -85.92
C GLY A 304 0.82 -3.96 -87.02
N ASN A 305 0.96 -4.53 -88.21
CA ASN A 305 1.48 -3.93 -89.43
C ASN A 305 0.43 -3.00 -90.03
N GLY A 306 0.55 -1.69 -89.79
CA GLY A 306 -0.34 -0.70 -90.42
C GLY A 306 -0.52 -0.96 -91.91
N THR A 307 -1.70 -1.49 -92.28
CA THR A 307 -2.33 -1.36 -93.61
C THR A 307 -3.85 -1.53 -93.45
N THR A 308 -4.53 -0.38 -93.47
CA THR A 308 -5.73 -0.09 -94.28
C THR A 308 -6.98 -0.97 -94.22
N ALA A 309 -7.74 -0.83 -93.12
CA ALA A 309 -9.12 -0.31 -93.04
C ALA A 309 -9.53 -0.16 -91.54
N SER A 310 -9.54 0.98 -90.84
CA SER A 310 -9.42 2.41 -91.16
C SER A 310 -8.16 3.02 -90.47
N PRO A 311 -7.31 3.78 -91.18
CA PRO A 311 -5.87 3.50 -91.06
C PRO A 311 -4.86 4.66 -91.25
N LEU A 312 -3.62 4.42 -90.81
CA LEU A 312 -2.38 5.16 -91.15
C LEU A 312 -2.28 5.43 -92.68
N ASP A 313 -1.65 6.50 -93.20
CA ASP A 313 -0.28 6.99 -92.94
C ASP A 313 -0.04 8.39 -93.57
N LEU A 314 1.13 9.00 -93.27
CA LEU A 314 1.72 10.18 -93.92
C LEU A 314 2.22 9.87 -95.36
N GLU A 315 2.05 10.87 -96.26
CA GLU A 315 2.80 11.20 -97.50
C GLU A 315 2.92 10.11 -98.62
N ASN A 316 2.74 10.35 -99.92
CA ASN A 316 2.99 11.52 -100.75
C ASN A 316 2.35 11.35 -102.16
N GLU A 317 2.21 12.45 -102.90
CA GLU A 317 1.95 12.58 -104.36
C GLU A 317 0.53 12.19 -104.86
N SER A 318 -0.25 13.00 -105.57
CA SER A 318 0.08 13.99 -106.62
C SER A 318 -1.11 14.92 -106.95
N VAL A 319 -0.81 16.24 -107.01
CA VAL A 319 -1.20 17.19 -108.10
C VAL A 319 -2.67 17.70 -108.19
N ARG A 320 -2.88 19.00 -107.86
CA ARG A 320 -3.02 20.12 -108.83
C ARG A 320 -3.10 21.52 -108.20
N SER A 321 -2.06 22.32 -108.47
CA SER A 321 -2.08 23.77 -108.81
C SER A 321 -2.25 24.78 -107.64
N VAL A 322 -1.58 25.93 -107.53
CA VAL A 322 -0.73 26.72 -108.43
C VAL A 322 0.39 27.41 -107.62
N HIS A 323 1.55 27.45 -108.25
CA HIS A 323 2.71 28.30 -108.01
C HIS A 323 2.53 29.66 -108.73
N ILE A 324 2.83 30.78 -108.08
CA ILE A 324 3.56 31.92 -108.69
C ILE A 324 4.50 32.45 -107.58
N GLN A 325 5.81 32.19 -107.61
CA GLN A 325 6.87 32.79 -108.43
C GLN A 325 7.17 34.27 -108.08
N ASN A 326 7.80 34.53 -106.93
CA ASN A 326 8.83 35.58 -106.69
C ASN A 326 9.26 35.61 -105.19
N GLY A 327 10.27 34.82 -104.82
CA GLY A 327 11.03 34.97 -103.56
C GLY A 327 10.31 34.43 -102.31
N SER A 328 10.64 33.25 -101.81
CA SER A 328 11.68 33.04 -100.77
C SER A 328 11.55 33.96 -99.55
N VAL A 329 10.92 33.48 -98.46
CA VAL A 329 11.50 32.86 -97.23
C VAL A 329 12.43 33.78 -96.42
N LEU A 330 12.08 34.10 -95.17
CA LEU A 330 12.69 33.58 -93.93
C LEU A 330 12.42 34.48 -92.71
N LYS A 331 12.63 33.82 -91.57
CA LYS A 331 12.33 34.12 -90.18
C LYS A 331 13.29 35.16 -89.56
N GLU A 332 12.80 35.76 -88.47
CA GLU A 332 13.52 36.43 -87.36
C GLU A 332 13.77 37.95 -87.39
N ASP A 333 13.40 38.53 -86.24
CA ASP A 333 13.75 39.81 -85.61
C ASP A 333 13.08 41.13 -86.00
N ILE A 334 12.97 41.96 -84.94
CA ILE A 334 12.65 43.41 -84.86
C ILE A 334 11.15 43.66 -84.60
N ALA A 335 10.74 43.81 -83.34
CA ALA A 335 10.91 44.99 -82.47
C ALA A 335 10.25 46.25 -83.03
N ASN A 336 9.46 46.93 -82.19
CA ASN A 336 8.63 48.11 -82.44
C ASN A 336 7.22 47.80 -82.99
N GLY A 337 6.25 47.85 -82.07
CA GLY A 337 4.83 47.74 -82.37
C GLY A 337 4.33 48.85 -83.30
N VAL A 338 4.25 48.54 -84.59
CA VAL A 338 3.48 49.29 -85.57
C VAL A 338 2.65 48.30 -86.39
N ILE A 339 1.32 48.42 -86.27
CA ILE A 339 0.35 47.71 -87.13
C ILE A 339 0.46 48.33 -88.53
N PRO A 340 0.60 47.55 -89.63
CA PRO A 340 0.60 48.14 -90.97
C PRO A 340 -0.80 48.62 -91.35
N ASP A 341 -0.87 49.83 -91.91
CA ASP A 341 -2.11 50.43 -92.42
C ASP A 341 -2.83 49.47 -93.39
N TYR A 342 -4.08 49.13 -93.06
CA TYR A 342 -4.96 48.30 -93.89
C TYR A 342 -6.05 49.19 -94.51
N MET A 343 -6.07 49.28 -95.84
CA MET A 343 -7.18 49.89 -96.59
C MET A 343 -7.78 48.88 -97.56
N ALA A 344 -8.99 48.41 -97.26
CA ALA A 344 -9.86 47.75 -98.22
C ALA A 344 -11.34 48.02 -97.89
N GLY A 345 -12.01 48.81 -98.74
CA GLY A 345 -13.48 48.86 -98.87
C GLY A 345 -14.23 49.75 -97.86
N ASN A 346 -15.15 50.58 -98.36
CA ASN A 346 -15.97 51.54 -97.61
C ASN A 346 -16.51 50.99 -96.27
N GLY A 347 -15.97 51.50 -95.14
CA GLY A 347 -16.55 51.27 -93.82
C GLY A 347 -15.59 51.45 -92.64
N ILE A 348 -14.37 50.90 -92.68
CA ILE A 348 -13.40 50.96 -91.57
C ILE A 348 -11.96 50.99 -92.11
N ALA A 349 -11.13 51.92 -91.64
CA ALA A 349 -9.69 52.01 -91.94
C ALA A 349 -8.87 52.01 -90.64
N ILE A 350 -7.65 51.45 -90.67
CA ILE A 350 -6.71 51.52 -89.55
C ILE A 350 -5.51 52.35 -90.02
N GLN A 351 -5.25 53.47 -89.35
CA GLN A 351 -4.14 54.37 -89.67
C GLN A 351 -3.43 54.81 -88.38
N ASN A 352 -2.11 54.62 -88.29
CA ASN A 352 -1.30 54.99 -87.11
C ASN A 352 -1.82 54.40 -85.76
N GLY A 353 -2.33 53.16 -85.77
CA GLY A 353 -2.85 52.50 -84.55
C GLY A 353 -4.22 53.00 -84.07
N VAL A 354 -4.91 53.82 -84.88
CA VAL A 354 -6.28 54.30 -84.64
C VAL A 354 -7.24 53.62 -85.61
N ILE A 355 -8.33 53.05 -85.09
CA ILE A 355 -9.44 52.52 -85.91
C ILE A 355 -10.36 53.70 -86.27
N GLN A 356 -10.51 53.97 -87.56
CA GLN A 356 -11.31 55.06 -88.11
C GLN A 356 -12.53 54.53 -88.88
N ASN A 357 -13.71 55.03 -88.56
CA ASN A 357 -14.93 54.75 -89.33
C ASN A 357 -15.06 55.77 -90.47
N THR A 358 -14.68 55.39 -91.68
CA THR A 358 -14.69 56.28 -92.86
C THR A 358 -16.01 56.26 -93.64
N GLY A 359 -17.05 55.58 -93.13
CA GLY A 359 -18.35 55.44 -93.78
C GLY A 359 -19.45 56.40 -93.30
N ASP A 360 -19.19 57.20 -92.27
CA ASP A 360 -20.16 58.15 -91.68
C ASP A 360 -19.71 59.61 -91.92
N LEU A 361 -20.48 60.36 -92.73
CA LEU A 361 -20.21 61.77 -93.06
C LEU A 361 -20.88 62.75 -92.08
N SER A 362 -21.46 62.26 -90.97
CA SER A 362 -22.05 63.10 -89.93
C SER A 362 -20.98 63.63 -88.97
N THR A 363 -20.83 64.96 -88.89
CA THR A 363 -19.89 65.61 -87.95
C THR A 363 -20.39 65.62 -86.49
N THR A 364 -21.46 64.89 -86.16
CA THR A 364 -22.09 64.89 -84.82
C THR A 364 -22.23 63.51 -84.19
N ASN A 365 -21.78 62.41 -84.83
CA ASN A 365 -21.80 61.07 -84.23
C ASN A 365 -20.55 60.78 -83.40
N GLU A 366 -20.66 59.96 -82.36
CA GLU A 366 -19.67 59.85 -81.27
C GLU A 366 -18.57 58.80 -81.48
N PHE A 367 -18.49 58.16 -82.65
CA PHE A 367 -17.65 56.96 -82.87
C PHE A 367 -16.82 57.04 -84.17
N GLN A 368 -16.03 58.11 -84.36
CA GLN A 368 -15.10 58.21 -85.50
C GLN A 368 -13.72 57.62 -85.22
N ASN A 369 -13.17 57.75 -84.00
CA ASN A 369 -11.80 57.28 -83.67
C ASN A 369 -11.79 56.43 -82.39
N LEU A 370 -11.23 55.22 -82.45
CA LEU A 370 -10.90 54.41 -81.28
C LEU A 370 -9.37 54.26 -81.18
N SER A 371 -8.78 54.71 -80.07
CA SER A 371 -7.34 54.61 -79.82
C SER A 371 -7.04 54.08 -78.42
N TYR A 372 -6.03 53.23 -78.30
CA TYR A 372 -5.56 52.67 -77.03
C TYR A 372 -4.13 53.12 -76.78
N ASP A 373 -3.90 53.83 -75.67
CA ASP A 373 -2.56 54.15 -75.17
C ASP A 373 -2.12 53.07 -74.19
N ALA A 374 -1.10 52.31 -74.57
CA ALA A 374 -0.54 51.23 -73.76
C ALA A 374 0.24 51.73 -72.53
N ASN A 375 0.80 52.94 -72.58
CA ASN A 375 1.55 53.53 -71.47
C ASN A 375 0.62 54.15 -70.42
N GLU A 376 -0.51 54.74 -70.85
CA GLU A 376 -1.51 55.33 -69.95
C GLU A 376 -2.67 54.38 -69.58
N ARG A 377 -2.72 53.17 -70.17
CA ARG A 377 -3.79 52.16 -70.02
C ARG A 377 -5.18 52.78 -70.26
N LYS A 378 -5.30 53.55 -71.34
CA LYS A 378 -6.44 54.43 -71.60
C LYS A 378 -7.01 54.17 -72.98
N LEU A 379 -8.30 53.84 -73.04
CA LEU A 379 -9.06 53.71 -74.28
C LEU A 379 -9.84 55.01 -74.51
N SER A 380 -9.60 55.69 -75.63
CA SER A 380 -10.21 57.00 -75.93
C SER A 380 -11.07 56.94 -77.19
N ILE A 381 -12.29 57.51 -77.11
CA ILE A 381 -13.16 57.75 -78.27
C ILE A 381 -13.19 59.24 -78.65
N SER A 382 -13.54 59.53 -79.91
CA SER A 382 -13.34 60.79 -80.65
C SER A 382 -13.82 62.11 -80.03
N ASN A 383 -14.55 62.12 -78.90
CA ASN A 383 -14.96 63.34 -78.18
C ASN A 383 -14.49 63.40 -76.71
N GLY A 384 -13.37 62.76 -76.37
CA GLY A 384 -12.70 62.95 -75.08
C GLY A 384 -13.27 62.13 -73.91
N ASN A 385 -14.25 61.27 -74.17
CA ASN A 385 -14.63 60.23 -73.22
C ASN A 385 -13.54 59.15 -73.21
N THR A 386 -12.93 58.95 -72.05
CA THR A 386 -11.80 58.04 -71.87
C THR A 386 -12.15 57.01 -70.81
N ILE A 387 -11.98 55.75 -71.14
CA ILE A 387 -12.05 54.65 -70.17
C ILE A 387 -10.61 54.38 -69.74
N GLN A 388 -10.30 54.73 -68.49
CA GLN A 388 -9.00 54.45 -67.90
C GLN A 388 -9.10 53.12 -67.15
N PHE A 389 -8.31 52.13 -67.57
CA PHE A 389 -8.29 50.84 -66.91
C PHE A 389 -7.52 50.98 -65.59
N PRO A 390 -8.13 50.66 -64.42
CA PRO A 390 -7.45 50.80 -63.14
C PRO A 390 -6.19 49.92 -63.10
N ALA A 391 -5.14 50.41 -62.43
CA ALA A 391 -3.94 49.62 -62.19
C ALA A 391 -4.29 48.40 -61.32
N LEU A 392 -4.40 47.23 -61.94
CA LEU A 392 -4.46 45.97 -61.21
C LEU A 392 -3.11 45.75 -60.52
N ASN A 393 -3.02 46.13 -59.24
CA ASN A 393 -2.00 45.60 -58.35
C ASN A 393 -2.33 44.12 -58.14
N LEU A 394 -1.80 43.26 -59.02
CA LEU A 394 -2.03 41.80 -58.98
C LEU A 394 -1.47 41.15 -57.70
N SER A 395 -0.71 41.89 -56.88
CA SER A 395 -0.10 41.38 -55.65
C SER A 395 -0.94 41.60 -54.39
N LYS A 396 -2.01 42.42 -54.42
CA LYS A 396 -2.81 42.73 -53.22
C LYS A 396 -4.29 42.93 -53.56
N ILE A 397 -5.15 42.10 -52.97
CA ILE A 397 -6.61 42.29 -52.93
C ILE A 397 -6.94 42.84 -51.55
N SER A 398 -7.57 44.02 -51.43
CA SER A 398 -8.03 44.56 -50.15
C SER A 398 -9.50 44.90 -50.15
N ASP A 399 -10.10 44.94 -48.97
CA ASP A 399 -11.45 45.43 -48.78
C ASP A 399 -11.53 46.98 -48.83
N ILE A 400 -12.73 47.53 -48.56
CA ILE A 400 -13.06 48.94 -48.83
C ILE A 400 -12.27 49.91 -47.95
N ASP A 401 -12.00 49.55 -46.69
CA ASP A 401 -11.22 50.39 -45.78
C ASP A 401 -9.72 50.01 -45.77
N GLY A 402 -9.36 48.93 -46.46
CA GLY A 402 -7.99 48.48 -46.70
C GLY A 402 -7.35 47.79 -45.49
N ASN A 403 -8.14 47.48 -44.46
CA ASN A 403 -7.67 46.84 -43.24
C ASN A 403 -7.45 45.32 -43.44
N THR A 404 -8.16 44.72 -44.40
CA THR A 404 -8.14 43.30 -44.70
C THR A 404 -7.60 43.11 -46.11
N SER A 405 -6.56 42.30 -46.27
CA SER A 405 -5.94 42.05 -47.57
C SER A 405 -5.42 40.63 -47.78
N ILE A 406 -5.43 40.20 -49.03
CA ILE A 406 -4.72 39.02 -49.52
C ILE A 406 -3.51 39.50 -50.30
N ASP A 407 -2.31 39.22 -49.80
CA ASP A 407 -1.06 39.58 -50.46
C ASP A 407 -0.43 38.31 -51.06
N ALA A 408 -0.26 38.25 -52.38
CA ALA A 408 0.31 37.09 -53.05
C ALA A 408 1.85 37.14 -53.13
N GLU A 409 2.43 38.35 -53.20
CA GLU A 409 3.87 38.54 -53.38
C GLU A 409 4.31 39.88 -52.76
N LYS A 410 5.09 39.85 -51.67
CA LYS A 410 5.69 41.06 -51.10
C LYS A 410 7.08 41.35 -51.68
N THR A 411 7.76 40.32 -52.21
CA THR A 411 9.03 40.40 -52.95
C THR A 411 9.07 39.32 -54.03
N VAL A 412 9.94 39.46 -55.04
CA VAL A 412 10.07 38.56 -56.21
C VAL A 412 10.37 37.08 -55.90
N ASN A 413 10.75 36.74 -54.65
CA ASN A 413 11.06 35.37 -54.22
C ASN A 413 10.19 34.90 -53.04
N ASP A 414 9.12 35.62 -52.73
CA ASP A 414 8.28 35.32 -51.58
C ASP A 414 7.09 34.48 -52.02
N ASP A 415 7.26 33.16 -52.06
CA ASP A 415 6.24 32.17 -52.43
C ASP A 415 5.19 31.98 -51.30
N LYS A 416 4.68 33.08 -50.74
CA LYS A 416 3.75 33.08 -49.60
C LYS A 416 2.55 33.96 -49.88
N ILE A 417 1.38 33.33 -49.99
CA ILE A 417 0.09 34.01 -49.93
C ILE A 417 -0.21 34.31 -48.46
N ARG A 418 -0.38 35.59 -48.13
CA ARG A 418 -0.75 36.06 -46.78
C ARG A 418 -2.18 36.56 -46.78
N PHE A 419 -2.93 36.12 -45.78
CA PHE A 419 -4.26 36.67 -45.47
C PHE A 419 -4.09 37.58 -44.26
N ASN A 420 -4.02 38.89 -44.48
CA ASN A 420 -4.04 39.87 -43.40
C ASN A 420 -5.49 40.23 -43.10
N LEU A 421 -5.93 39.97 -41.87
CA LEU A 421 -7.28 40.29 -41.40
C LEU A 421 -7.13 41.33 -40.28
N ALA A 422 -7.74 42.50 -40.42
CA ALA A 422 -7.85 43.51 -39.37
C ALA A 422 -9.25 44.12 -39.45
N GLY A 423 -9.92 44.41 -38.32
CA GLY A 423 -11.38 44.68 -38.28
C GLY A 423 -12.21 43.50 -37.76
N ASP A 424 -13.47 43.38 -38.21
CA ASP A 424 -14.48 42.36 -37.85
C ASP A 424 -14.60 41.22 -38.90
N GLU A 425 -13.66 41.14 -39.84
CA GLU A 425 -13.68 40.26 -41.02
C GLU A 425 -13.27 38.82 -40.67
N VAL A 426 -13.78 37.87 -41.45
CA VAL A 426 -13.68 36.43 -41.20
C VAL A 426 -13.12 35.73 -42.45
N LEU A 427 -12.10 34.89 -42.27
CA LEU A 427 -11.63 33.99 -43.34
C LEU A 427 -12.40 32.67 -43.30
N VAL A 428 -13.15 32.39 -44.37
CA VAL A 428 -13.90 31.14 -44.55
C VAL A 428 -13.47 30.44 -45.83
N ILE A 429 -12.92 29.23 -45.71
CA ILE A 429 -12.66 28.35 -46.87
C ILE A 429 -13.80 27.34 -46.96
N ARG A 430 -14.53 27.31 -48.08
CA ARG A 430 -15.68 26.42 -48.30
C ARG A 430 -15.37 25.32 -49.30
N LYS A 431 -16.00 24.15 -49.14
CA LYS A 431 -15.86 23.02 -50.08
C LYS A 431 -16.62 23.24 -51.39
N ASN A 432 -17.74 23.95 -51.35
CA ASN A 432 -18.60 24.26 -52.50
C ASN A 432 -19.40 25.55 -52.26
N PHE A 433 -20.04 26.07 -53.32
CA PHE A 433 -20.96 27.22 -53.24
C PHE A 433 -22.14 27.01 -52.28
N SER A 434 -22.40 25.75 -51.89
CA SER A 434 -23.52 25.32 -51.05
C SER A 434 -23.34 25.56 -49.54
N GLY A 435 -22.20 26.08 -49.09
CA GLY A 435 -22.08 26.69 -47.74
C GLY A 435 -21.27 25.91 -46.69
N ASN A 436 -20.72 24.74 -47.00
CA ASN A 436 -19.98 23.95 -45.99
C ASN A 436 -18.58 24.54 -45.77
N SER A 437 -18.38 25.14 -44.59
CA SER A 437 -17.09 25.72 -44.18
C SER A 437 -16.12 24.60 -43.76
N MET A 438 -14.88 24.67 -44.24
CA MET A 438 -13.79 23.73 -43.94
C MET A 438 -12.70 24.35 -43.07
N LEU A 439 -12.53 25.68 -43.14
CA LEU A 439 -11.64 26.45 -42.27
C LEU A 439 -12.33 27.78 -41.97
N HIS A 440 -12.44 28.13 -40.70
CA HIS A 440 -13.13 29.31 -40.24
C HIS A 440 -12.34 29.94 -39.09
N PHE A 441 -11.84 31.15 -39.29
CA PHE A 441 -11.25 31.97 -38.23
C PHE A 441 -12.21 33.10 -37.88
N THR A 442 -12.69 33.14 -36.64
CA THR A 442 -13.48 34.28 -36.15
C THR A 442 -12.61 35.15 -35.27
N LYS A 443 -12.79 36.46 -35.34
CA LYS A 443 -12.21 37.42 -34.40
C LYS A 443 -13.35 38.07 -33.64
N GLN A 444 -13.22 38.17 -32.31
CA GLN A 444 -14.11 38.98 -31.47
C GLN A 444 -13.27 40.03 -30.75
N GLU A 445 -13.63 41.31 -30.92
CA GLU A 445 -12.95 42.39 -30.22
C GLU A 445 -12.98 42.17 -28.70
N LYS A 446 -11.82 42.24 -28.06
CA LYS A 446 -11.59 42.05 -26.61
C LYS A 446 -11.82 40.65 -26.04
N GLN A 447 -12.29 39.66 -26.80
CA GLN A 447 -12.65 38.32 -26.26
C GLN A 447 -11.92 37.12 -26.89
N GLY A 448 -11.01 37.29 -27.85
CA GLY A 448 -10.22 36.18 -28.41
C GLY A 448 -10.98 35.36 -29.47
N GLY A 449 -10.30 35.03 -30.57
CA GLY A 449 -10.93 34.41 -31.74
C GLY A 449 -11.18 32.91 -31.63
N ASN A 450 -12.12 32.37 -32.42
CA ASN A 450 -12.30 30.92 -32.56
C ASN A 450 -11.58 30.39 -33.81
N LEU A 451 -11.06 29.16 -33.72
CA LEU A 451 -10.50 28.38 -34.84
C LEU A 451 -11.36 27.15 -35.10
N PHE A 452 -12.01 27.07 -36.26
CA PHE A 452 -12.75 25.88 -36.68
C PHE A 452 -12.16 25.27 -37.96
N ILE A 453 -11.90 23.97 -37.94
CA ILE A 453 -11.33 23.21 -39.06
C ILE A 453 -12.18 21.94 -39.24
N GLY A 454 -12.65 21.66 -40.45
CA GLY A 454 -13.50 20.52 -40.78
C GLY A 454 -14.96 20.88 -41.06
N GLU A 455 -15.64 20.01 -41.78
CA GLU A 455 -17.03 20.23 -42.22
C GLU A 455 -17.97 20.42 -41.02
N GLU A 456 -18.68 21.56 -41.02
CA GLU A 456 -19.65 21.96 -39.98
C GLU A 456 -19.07 22.10 -38.56
N ALA A 457 -17.75 22.20 -38.43
CA ALA A 457 -17.11 22.52 -37.15
C ALA A 457 -17.58 23.91 -36.66
N GLY A 458 -18.07 23.99 -35.41
CA GLY A 458 -18.55 25.25 -34.81
C GLY A 458 -19.72 25.93 -35.54
N ILE A 459 -20.53 25.18 -36.30
CA ILE A 459 -21.59 25.78 -37.15
C ILE A 459 -22.60 26.62 -36.37
N ALA A 460 -23.08 26.15 -35.21
CA ALA A 460 -24.03 26.92 -34.40
C ALA A 460 -23.42 28.20 -33.82
N ASN A 461 -22.10 28.19 -33.56
CA ASN A 461 -21.35 29.37 -33.12
C ASN A 461 -21.20 30.42 -34.24
N SER A 462 -21.28 29.95 -35.49
CA SER A 462 -21.11 30.72 -36.72
C SER A 462 -22.41 31.34 -37.21
N LEU A 463 -23.56 31.02 -36.60
CA LEU A 463 -24.85 31.62 -36.95
C LEU A 463 -24.94 33.00 -36.31
N ASP A 464 -25.25 34.05 -37.10
CA ASP A 464 -25.53 35.43 -36.66
C ASP A 464 -26.86 35.56 -35.89
N ILE A 465 -27.18 34.56 -35.09
CA ILE A 465 -28.37 34.49 -34.29
C ILE A 465 -27.91 34.85 -32.88
N ILE A 466 -28.29 36.04 -32.42
CA ILE A 466 -28.14 36.60 -31.07
C ILE A 466 -26.70 36.98 -30.63
N ASN A 467 -26.56 38.13 -29.92
CA ASN A 467 -25.33 38.71 -29.35
C ASN A 467 -24.62 37.85 -28.25
N LEU A 468 -24.69 36.52 -28.33
CA LEU A 468 -24.18 35.56 -27.35
C LEU A 468 -23.28 34.52 -28.05
N LYS A 469 -22.35 34.98 -28.89
CA LYS A 469 -21.42 34.10 -29.60
C LYS A 469 -20.31 33.64 -28.66
N GLY A 470 -20.12 32.32 -28.58
CA GLY A 470 -18.94 31.74 -27.93
C GLY A 470 -17.62 32.23 -28.54
N TYR A 471 -16.56 32.23 -27.74
CA TYR A 471 -15.26 32.81 -28.11
C TYR A 471 -14.09 31.97 -27.61
N ALA A 472 -12.89 32.20 -28.16
CA ALA A 472 -11.66 31.50 -27.81
C ALA A 472 -11.75 29.95 -27.86
N ASN A 473 -12.55 29.39 -28.77
CA ASN A 473 -12.68 27.94 -28.97
C ASN A 473 -11.77 27.45 -30.12
N THR A 474 -11.28 26.21 -30.02
CA THR A 474 -10.55 25.51 -31.09
C THR A 474 -11.25 24.20 -31.42
N PHE A 475 -11.90 24.08 -32.58
CA PHE A 475 -12.60 22.86 -33.02
C PHE A 475 -12.01 22.32 -34.31
N VAL A 476 -11.62 21.05 -34.32
CA VAL A 476 -10.93 20.41 -35.44
C VAL A 476 -11.54 19.03 -35.70
N GLY A 477 -12.14 18.83 -36.87
CA GLY A 477 -12.83 17.60 -37.27
C GLY A 477 -14.28 17.85 -37.66
N GLN A 478 -14.84 16.96 -38.48
CA GLN A 478 -16.23 17.07 -38.92
C GLN A 478 -17.18 17.07 -37.72
N LEU A 479 -18.12 18.04 -37.68
CA LEU A 479 -19.08 18.25 -36.59
C LEU A 479 -18.45 18.50 -35.21
N SER A 480 -17.17 18.88 -35.14
CA SER A 480 -16.52 19.23 -33.87
C SER A 480 -17.12 20.52 -33.31
N GLY A 481 -17.64 20.48 -32.08
CA GLY A 481 -18.28 21.63 -31.43
C GLY A 481 -19.50 22.21 -32.16
N ALA A 482 -20.17 21.43 -33.01
CA ALA A 482 -21.20 21.92 -33.93
C ALA A 482 -22.37 22.64 -33.25
N GLY A 483 -22.77 22.21 -32.05
CA GLY A 483 -23.87 22.79 -31.28
C GLY A 483 -23.52 24.03 -30.45
N ASN A 484 -22.25 24.46 -30.41
CA ASN A 484 -21.77 25.48 -29.46
C ASN A 484 -22.41 26.86 -29.71
N LEU A 485 -23.42 27.24 -28.92
CA LEU A 485 -24.10 28.53 -29.04
C LEU A 485 -23.25 29.65 -28.42
N SER A 486 -22.99 29.55 -27.11
CA SER A 486 -22.34 30.62 -26.32
C SER A 486 -21.13 30.18 -25.51
N GLY A 487 -20.72 28.91 -25.62
CA GLY A 487 -19.61 28.35 -24.85
C GLY A 487 -18.25 28.91 -25.27
N PHE A 488 -17.32 29.05 -24.32
CA PHE A 488 -15.99 29.64 -24.54
C PHE A 488 -14.85 28.78 -23.99
N TYR A 489 -13.61 29.03 -24.45
CA TYR A 489 -12.39 28.31 -24.04
C TYR A 489 -12.45 26.78 -24.23
N ASN A 490 -13.25 26.27 -25.17
CA ASN A 490 -13.31 24.84 -25.45
C ASN A 490 -12.28 24.42 -26.52
N THR A 491 -11.66 23.26 -26.33
CA THR A 491 -10.77 22.62 -27.30
C THR A 491 -11.36 21.28 -27.72
N SER A 492 -11.55 21.06 -29.02
CA SER A 492 -12.15 19.86 -29.57
C SER A 492 -11.40 19.37 -30.81
N LEU A 493 -11.05 18.08 -30.85
CA LEU A 493 -10.30 17.44 -31.92
C LEU A 493 -10.84 16.03 -32.20
N GLY A 494 -11.51 15.83 -33.34
CA GLY A 494 -12.03 14.54 -33.78
C GLY A 494 -13.46 14.61 -34.33
N TYR A 495 -13.89 13.57 -35.04
CA TYR A 495 -15.24 13.47 -35.60
C TYR A 495 -16.30 13.50 -34.48
N ARG A 496 -17.24 14.45 -34.56
CA ARG A 496 -18.32 14.67 -33.58
C ARG A 496 -17.86 14.82 -32.13
N SER A 497 -16.63 15.29 -31.92
CA SER A 497 -16.17 15.69 -30.59
C SER A 497 -16.92 16.95 -30.14
N LEU A 498 -17.37 17.01 -28.88
CA LEU A 498 -18.13 18.14 -28.31
C LEU A 498 -19.38 18.56 -29.12
N ASN A 499 -20.00 17.63 -29.86
CA ASN A 499 -21.01 17.92 -30.88
C ASN A 499 -22.25 18.70 -30.38
N LEU A 500 -22.80 18.36 -29.20
CA LEU A 500 -24.02 18.99 -28.67
C LEU A 500 -23.78 20.01 -27.54
N ASN A 501 -22.55 20.47 -27.34
CA ASN A 501 -22.28 21.56 -26.38
C ASN A 501 -23.05 22.80 -26.76
N THR A 502 -23.83 23.39 -25.85
CA THR A 502 -24.61 24.61 -26.11
C THR A 502 -24.01 25.82 -25.40
N THR A 503 -23.72 25.69 -24.10
CA THR A 503 -23.25 26.80 -23.24
C THR A 503 -22.06 26.42 -22.35
N GLY A 504 -21.55 25.18 -22.47
CA GLY A 504 -20.43 24.69 -21.69
C GLY A 504 -19.11 25.35 -22.08
N ASN A 505 -18.24 25.54 -21.08
CA ASN A 505 -16.97 26.27 -21.20
C ASN A 505 -15.80 25.43 -20.69
N ASP A 506 -14.60 25.78 -21.11
CA ASP A 506 -13.35 25.24 -20.57
C ASP A 506 -13.27 23.69 -20.69
N ASN A 507 -13.87 23.11 -21.73
CA ASN A 507 -13.82 21.67 -21.98
C ASN A 507 -12.75 21.29 -23.00
N VAL A 508 -12.13 20.12 -22.81
CA VAL A 508 -11.19 19.50 -23.76
C VAL A 508 -11.79 18.18 -24.24
N ALA A 509 -11.97 18.01 -25.55
CA ALA A 509 -12.57 16.82 -26.15
C ALA A 509 -11.76 16.31 -27.36
N VAL A 510 -10.99 15.24 -27.18
CA VAL A 510 -10.10 14.68 -28.20
C VAL A 510 -10.49 13.23 -28.50
N GLY A 511 -10.90 12.93 -29.73
CA GLY A 511 -11.28 11.59 -30.19
C GLY A 511 -12.64 11.52 -30.88
N PHE A 512 -12.97 10.35 -31.43
CA PHE A 512 -14.27 10.08 -32.04
C PHE A 512 -15.39 10.12 -30.99
N ASN A 513 -16.39 10.99 -31.16
CA ASN A 513 -17.51 11.19 -30.22
C ASN A 513 -17.07 11.49 -28.76
N ALA A 514 -15.90 12.08 -28.53
CA ALA A 514 -15.49 12.50 -27.19
C ALA A 514 -16.41 13.65 -26.71
N LEU A 515 -17.00 13.52 -25.51
CA LEU A 515 -17.91 14.50 -24.89
C LEU A 515 -19.07 14.93 -25.82
N SER A 516 -19.62 14.02 -26.63
CA SER A 516 -20.52 14.40 -27.72
C SER A 516 -21.89 14.94 -27.30
N LEU A 517 -22.41 14.59 -26.12
CA LEU A 517 -23.76 14.96 -25.66
C LEU A 517 -23.78 16.03 -24.55
N GLY A 518 -22.64 16.51 -24.08
CA GLY A 518 -22.59 17.46 -22.96
C GLY A 518 -23.14 18.81 -23.40
N THR A 519 -24.19 19.33 -22.74
CA THR A 519 -24.92 20.54 -23.21
C THR A 519 -24.50 21.83 -22.51
N ASP A 520 -24.26 21.79 -21.20
CA ASP A 520 -23.94 22.94 -20.33
C ASP A 520 -22.71 22.70 -19.42
N SER A 521 -22.01 21.60 -19.64
CA SER A 521 -20.94 21.09 -18.79
C SER A 521 -19.67 21.93 -18.84
N LYS A 522 -18.94 22.06 -17.72
CA LYS A 522 -17.73 22.90 -17.62
C LYS A 522 -16.53 22.17 -17.03
N TYR A 523 -15.33 22.58 -17.45
CA TYR A 523 -14.06 22.08 -16.91
C TYR A 523 -13.88 20.56 -17.06
N ASN A 524 -14.37 19.96 -18.15
CA ASN A 524 -14.24 18.52 -18.39
C ASN A 524 -13.14 18.22 -19.41
N VAL A 525 -12.40 17.14 -19.18
CA VAL A 525 -11.37 16.63 -20.09
C VAL A 525 -11.79 15.23 -20.57
N ALA A 526 -11.96 15.06 -21.88
CA ALA A 526 -12.31 13.81 -22.52
C ALA A 526 -11.28 13.49 -23.62
N VAL A 527 -10.49 12.44 -23.44
CA VAL A 527 -9.45 12.03 -24.40
C VAL A 527 -9.60 10.53 -24.71
N GLY A 528 -10.01 10.20 -25.92
CA GLY A 528 -10.25 8.83 -26.37
C GLY A 528 -11.56 8.69 -27.13
N SER A 529 -11.68 7.60 -27.91
CA SER A 529 -12.92 7.29 -28.62
C SER A 529 -14.04 7.02 -27.62
N ARG A 530 -15.15 7.76 -27.75
CA ARG A 530 -16.34 7.69 -26.89
C ARG A 530 -16.09 8.00 -25.40
N ALA A 531 -14.98 8.64 -25.04
CA ALA A 531 -14.79 9.16 -23.69
C ALA A 531 -15.90 10.19 -23.38
N LEU A 532 -16.59 10.08 -22.24
CA LEU A 532 -17.69 10.98 -21.88
C LEU A 532 -18.84 11.06 -22.92
N MET A 533 -19.04 10.03 -23.77
CA MET A 533 -19.95 10.12 -24.92
C MET A 533 -21.39 10.45 -24.54
N ASN A 534 -21.98 9.75 -23.56
CA ASN A 534 -23.38 9.96 -23.13
C ASN A 534 -23.49 10.85 -21.89
N PHE A 535 -22.61 11.83 -21.77
CA PHE A 535 -22.62 12.79 -20.68
C PHE A 535 -23.57 13.95 -20.97
N ILE A 536 -24.57 14.20 -20.11
CA ILE A 536 -25.53 15.32 -20.33
C ILE A 536 -25.11 16.58 -19.56
N SER A 537 -24.75 16.43 -18.28
CA SER A 537 -24.38 17.53 -17.37
C SER A 537 -23.38 17.06 -16.30
N GLY A 538 -22.65 18.00 -15.70
CA GLY A 538 -21.63 17.77 -14.67
C GLY A 538 -20.31 18.48 -14.97
N ASN A 539 -19.50 18.72 -13.94
CA ASN A 539 -18.30 19.55 -14.04
C ASN A 539 -17.07 18.85 -13.47
N ASN A 540 -15.88 19.34 -13.87
CA ASN A 540 -14.59 18.91 -13.32
C ASN A 540 -14.33 17.40 -13.48
N ASN A 541 -14.75 16.79 -14.59
CA ASN A 541 -14.51 15.38 -14.85
C ASN A 541 -13.33 15.18 -15.80
N VAL A 542 -12.51 14.16 -15.52
CA VAL A 542 -11.40 13.73 -16.38
C VAL A 542 -11.69 12.32 -16.86
N ALA A 543 -11.74 12.11 -18.18
CA ALA A 543 -11.99 10.82 -18.82
C ALA A 543 -10.92 10.59 -19.90
N VAL A 544 -10.07 9.59 -19.72
CA VAL A 544 -8.98 9.24 -20.64
C VAL A 544 -9.03 7.76 -20.98
N GLY A 545 -9.33 7.41 -22.22
CA GLY A 545 -9.44 6.02 -22.69
C GLY A 545 -10.66 5.77 -23.57
N HIS A 546 -10.76 4.57 -24.13
CA HIS A 546 -11.94 4.18 -24.91
C HIS A 546 -13.15 3.98 -23.98
N ALA A 547 -14.24 4.70 -24.27
CA ALA A 547 -15.50 4.61 -23.52
C ALA A 547 -15.38 4.82 -22.00
N SER A 548 -14.32 5.50 -21.54
CA SER A 548 -14.19 5.91 -20.14
C SER A 548 -15.31 6.90 -19.80
N LEU A 549 -15.97 6.68 -18.66
CA LEU A 549 -17.05 7.54 -18.17
C LEU A 549 -18.23 7.66 -19.20
N GLY A 550 -18.54 6.54 -19.86
CA GLY A 550 -19.37 6.51 -21.08
C GLY A 550 -20.88 6.73 -20.93
N VAL A 551 -21.48 6.45 -19.76
CA VAL A 551 -22.96 6.48 -19.53
C VAL A 551 -23.35 7.39 -18.36
N ILE A 552 -22.64 8.50 -18.17
CA ILE A 552 -22.85 9.37 -17.01
C ILE A 552 -23.93 10.42 -17.28
N ASN A 553 -25.16 10.18 -16.82
CA ASN A 553 -26.21 11.20 -16.83
C ASN A 553 -26.17 12.04 -15.53
N GLY A 554 -25.18 12.92 -15.38
CA GLY A 554 -24.92 13.73 -14.19
C GLY A 554 -23.75 13.22 -13.33
N GLY A 555 -23.10 14.08 -12.55
CA GLY A 555 -21.96 13.74 -11.67
C GLY A 555 -20.75 14.65 -11.89
N SER A 556 -20.06 15.04 -10.82
CA SER A 556 -18.93 15.99 -10.88
C SER A 556 -17.71 15.49 -10.12
N ASN A 557 -16.55 16.04 -10.44
CA ASN A 557 -15.28 15.76 -9.75
C ASN A 557 -14.86 14.29 -9.84
N ASN A 558 -15.02 13.67 -11.02
CA ASN A 558 -14.61 12.28 -11.25
C ASN A 558 -13.35 12.18 -12.12
N ILE A 559 -12.56 11.14 -11.90
CA ILE A 559 -11.39 10.80 -12.72
C ILE A 559 -11.55 9.36 -13.21
N ALA A 560 -11.59 9.15 -14.52
CA ALA A 560 -11.62 7.83 -15.15
C ALA A 560 -10.50 7.71 -16.19
N ILE A 561 -9.54 6.83 -15.97
CA ILE A 561 -8.38 6.63 -16.84
C ILE A 561 -8.26 5.14 -17.15
N GLY A 562 -8.42 4.75 -18.41
CA GLY A 562 -8.40 3.36 -18.87
C GLY A 562 -9.61 3.03 -19.75
N SER A 563 -9.50 1.94 -20.52
CA SER A 563 -10.64 1.49 -21.33
C SER A 563 -11.79 1.05 -20.42
N TYR A 564 -12.99 1.57 -20.67
CA TYR A 564 -14.19 1.31 -19.87
C TYR A 564 -14.08 1.61 -18.37
N ALA A 565 -13.11 2.43 -17.94
CA ALA A 565 -13.08 2.94 -16.58
C ALA A 565 -14.39 3.71 -16.32
N GLN A 566 -15.16 3.26 -15.33
CA GLN A 566 -16.44 3.84 -14.93
C GLN A 566 -17.48 3.96 -16.07
N ALA A 567 -17.53 2.98 -16.97
CA ALA A 567 -18.34 3.06 -18.19
C ALA A 567 -19.85 3.22 -17.94
N PHE A 568 -20.41 2.57 -16.91
CA PHE A 568 -21.86 2.49 -16.68
C PHE A 568 -22.35 3.23 -15.43
N ALA A 569 -21.56 4.17 -14.89
CA ALA A 569 -21.95 4.89 -13.68
C ALA A 569 -22.98 5.99 -13.95
N LYS A 570 -24.02 6.08 -13.11
CA LYS A 570 -25.09 7.08 -13.21
C LYS A 570 -25.03 8.05 -12.03
N LYS A 571 -24.86 9.37 -12.23
CA LYS A 571 -24.94 10.40 -11.16
C LYS A 571 -23.95 10.26 -10.00
N ARG A 572 -22.73 9.77 -10.24
CA ARG A 572 -21.70 9.60 -9.20
C ARG A 572 -20.72 10.77 -9.22
N SER A 573 -20.29 11.18 -8.03
CA SER A 573 -19.34 12.28 -7.82
C SER A 573 -18.22 11.80 -6.92
N TYR A 574 -17.07 12.49 -7.00
CA TYR A 574 -15.90 12.23 -6.16
C TYR A 574 -15.34 10.81 -6.31
N THR A 575 -15.42 10.24 -7.51
CA THR A 575 -14.89 8.90 -7.78
C THR A 575 -13.63 8.94 -8.63
N ILE A 576 -12.70 8.04 -8.35
CA ILE A 576 -11.45 7.88 -9.10
C ILE A 576 -11.36 6.43 -9.55
N ALA A 577 -11.25 6.21 -10.87
CA ALA A 577 -11.18 4.92 -11.54
C ALA A 577 -9.96 4.91 -12.47
N ILE A 578 -8.91 4.18 -12.14
CA ILE A 578 -7.69 4.09 -12.95
C ILE A 578 -7.42 2.61 -13.26
N GLY A 579 -7.35 2.24 -14.54
CA GLY A 579 -7.21 0.87 -15.01
C GLY A 579 -8.41 0.44 -15.85
N ASP A 580 -8.23 -0.59 -16.69
CA ASP A 580 -9.33 -1.10 -17.51
C ASP A 580 -10.47 -1.58 -16.62
N SER A 581 -11.70 -1.24 -16.99
CA SER A 581 -12.91 -1.73 -16.32
C SER A 581 -12.96 -1.44 -14.80
N SER A 582 -12.16 -0.50 -14.31
CA SER A 582 -12.21 -0.07 -12.91
C SER A 582 -13.53 0.67 -12.66
N LEU A 583 -14.24 0.34 -11.56
CA LEU A 583 -15.56 0.89 -11.25
C LEU A 583 -16.60 0.76 -12.39
N MET A 584 -16.48 -0.28 -13.24
CA MET A 584 -17.26 -0.47 -14.47
C MET A 584 -18.77 -0.19 -14.30
N VAL A 585 -19.40 -0.80 -13.28
CA VAL A 585 -20.85 -0.67 -13.03
C VAL A 585 -21.19 0.15 -11.77
N ASN A 586 -20.28 1.04 -11.35
CA ASN A 586 -20.43 1.86 -10.14
C ASN A 586 -21.74 2.66 -10.11
N GLY A 587 -22.70 2.26 -9.27
CA GLY A 587 -23.98 2.95 -9.21
C GLY A 587 -24.96 2.59 -10.32
N PHE A 588 -24.80 1.44 -10.97
CA PHE A 588 -25.71 0.96 -12.01
C PHE A 588 -27.11 0.68 -11.43
N ASP A 589 -28.14 1.14 -12.14
CA ASP A 589 -29.56 0.99 -11.83
C ASP A 589 -30.03 1.49 -10.43
N ILE A 590 -29.24 2.35 -9.78
CA ILE A 590 -29.63 2.98 -8.51
C ILE A 590 -29.96 4.46 -8.68
N ASN A 591 -31.06 4.89 -8.07
CA ASN A 591 -31.54 6.29 -8.14
C ASN A 591 -31.08 7.17 -6.98
N ASP A 592 -30.67 6.57 -5.85
CA ASP A 592 -30.12 7.32 -4.71
C ASP A 592 -28.75 7.88 -5.08
N VAL A 593 -28.60 9.20 -5.02
CA VAL A 593 -27.37 9.93 -5.36
C VAL A 593 -26.29 9.85 -4.28
N ASN A 594 -26.65 9.43 -3.06
CA ASN A 594 -25.72 9.32 -1.93
C ASN A 594 -25.06 7.94 -1.80
N LYS A 595 -25.21 7.09 -2.83
CA LYS A 595 -24.61 5.75 -2.92
C LYS A 595 -23.54 5.70 -4.00
N ALA A 596 -22.63 4.74 -3.97
CA ALA A 596 -21.59 4.58 -4.99
C ALA A 596 -20.75 5.86 -5.24
N ILE A 597 -20.54 6.68 -4.21
CA ILE A 597 -19.73 7.91 -4.23
C ILE A 597 -18.45 7.73 -3.41
N ASP A 598 -17.50 8.67 -3.56
CA ASP A 598 -16.27 8.71 -2.75
C ASP A 598 -15.42 7.44 -2.83
N ASN A 599 -15.44 6.76 -3.98
CA ASN A 599 -14.69 5.53 -4.22
C ASN A 599 -13.41 5.80 -5.02
N LEU A 600 -12.29 5.20 -4.58
CA LEU A 600 -11.00 5.22 -5.28
C LEU A 600 -10.63 3.79 -5.70
N ALA A 601 -10.68 3.49 -7.00
CA ALA A 601 -10.24 2.23 -7.61
C ALA A 601 -9.02 2.46 -8.50
N ILE A 602 -7.91 1.78 -8.21
CA ILE A 602 -6.71 1.77 -9.05
C ILE A 602 -6.32 0.31 -9.32
N GLY A 603 -6.33 -0.09 -10.59
CA GLY A 603 -6.03 -1.43 -11.04
C GLY A 603 -7.08 -1.96 -12.02
N SER A 604 -6.66 -2.85 -12.90
CA SER A 604 -7.56 -3.54 -13.82
C SER A 604 -8.65 -4.28 -13.04
N LYS A 605 -9.92 -4.00 -13.40
CA LYS A 605 -11.13 -4.58 -12.79
C LYS A 605 -11.22 -4.38 -11.27
N SER A 606 -10.56 -3.36 -10.72
CA SER A 606 -10.74 -2.94 -9.33
C SER A 606 -12.15 -2.37 -9.15
N MET A 607 -12.88 -2.83 -8.13
CA MET A 607 -14.29 -2.50 -7.88
C MET A 607 -15.19 -2.70 -9.11
N TYR A 608 -14.97 -3.77 -9.89
CA TYR A 608 -15.68 -4.02 -11.14
C TYR A 608 -17.21 -3.99 -10.97
N SER A 609 -17.74 -4.67 -9.94
CA SER A 609 -19.19 -4.88 -9.75
C SER A 609 -19.87 -3.95 -8.73
N ASN A 610 -19.19 -2.90 -8.23
CA ASN A 610 -19.74 -2.02 -7.20
C ASN A 610 -21.09 -1.40 -7.63
N THR A 611 -22.16 -1.53 -6.85
CA THR A 611 -23.46 -0.91 -7.20
C THR A 611 -23.89 0.15 -6.20
N MET A 612 -23.68 -0.02 -4.90
CA MET A 612 -24.13 0.89 -3.84
C MET A 612 -23.03 1.30 -2.86
N GLY A 613 -21.94 0.52 -2.77
CA GLY A 613 -20.84 0.73 -1.81
C GLY A 613 -20.16 2.09 -2.00
N SER A 614 -19.93 2.82 -0.92
CA SER A 614 -19.33 4.17 -0.93
C SER A 614 -18.11 4.24 -0.02
N GLU A 615 -17.27 5.26 -0.18
CA GLU A 615 -16.11 5.50 0.68
C GLU A 615 -15.09 4.34 0.67
N ASN A 616 -14.98 3.61 -0.45
CA ASN A 616 -14.04 2.49 -0.58
C ASN A 616 -12.72 2.91 -1.23
N LEU A 617 -11.61 2.39 -0.70
CA LEU A 617 -10.27 2.50 -1.28
C LEU A 617 -9.84 1.11 -1.78
N ALA A 618 -9.58 0.97 -3.08
CA ALA A 618 -9.17 -0.27 -3.70
C ALA A 618 -7.97 -0.07 -4.63
N ILE A 619 -6.83 -0.69 -4.31
CA ILE A 619 -5.60 -0.58 -5.11
C ILE A 619 -5.05 -1.98 -5.42
N GLY A 620 -5.10 -2.39 -6.67
CA GLY A 620 -4.64 -3.69 -7.14
C GLY A 620 -5.59 -4.30 -8.16
N ASN A 621 -5.08 -5.21 -8.99
CA ASN A 621 -5.91 -5.93 -9.96
C ASN A 621 -6.97 -6.77 -9.20
N GLN A 622 -8.22 -6.71 -9.68
CA GLN A 622 -9.36 -7.44 -9.12
C GLN A 622 -9.62 -7.24 -7.61
N THR A 623 -9.18 -6.12 -7.04
CA THR A 623 -9.57 -5.74 -5.67
C THR A 623 -11.06 -5.41 -5.60
N LEU A 624 -11.76 -5.86 -4.55
CA LEU A 624 -13.20 -5.61 -4.38
C LEU A 624 -14.04 -5.94 -5.63
N PHE A 625 -13.66 -6.99 -6.38
CA PHE A 625 -14.26 -7.30 -7.69
C PHE A 625 -15.79 -7.48 -7.63
N TYR A 626 -16.29 -8.18 -6.61
CA TYR A 626 -17.72 -8.41 -6.36
C TYR A 626 -18.27 -7.59 -5.18
N ASN A 627 -17.88 -6.31 -5.05
CA ASN A 627 -18.57 -5.42 -4.11
C ASN A 627 -19.97 -5.09 -4.58
N ILE A 628 -21.02 -5.24 -3.77
CA ILE A 628 -22.38 -4.78 -4.11
C ILE A 628 -22.69 -3.55 -3.28
N SER A 629 -22.80 -3.68 -1.96
CA SER A 629 -23.21 -2.58 -1.06
C SER A 629 -22.21 -2.24 0.03
N GLY A 630 -21.07 -2.94 0.11
CA GLY A 630 -20.06 -2.72 1.15
C GLY A 630 -19.45 -1.32 1.11
N ASP A 631 -19.45 -0.62 2.24
CA ASP A 631 -18.90 0.73 2.40
C ASP A 631 -17.65 0.76 3.28
N ARG A 632 -16.84 1.82 3.15
CA ARG A 632 -15.69 2.11 4.03
C ARG A 632 -14.63 1.01 4.08
N ASN A 633 -14.47 0.25 3.00
CA ASN A 633 -13.44 -0.77 2.92
C ASN A 633 -12.13 -0.17 2.38
N THR A 634 -11.01 -0.54 2.99
CA THR A 634 -9.66 -0.20 2.52
C THR A 634 -8.95 -1.47 2.08
N THR A 635 -8.62 -1.58 0.80
CA THR A 635 -7.90 -2.74 0.27
C THR A 635 -6.74 -2.37 -0.65
N VAL A 636 -5.62 -3.06 -0.47
CA VAL A 636 -4.43 -2.94 -1.31
C VAL A 636 -3.81 -4.32 -1.53
N GLY A 637 -3.65 -4.74 -2.79
CA GLY A 637 -3.05 -6.03 -3.16
C GLY A 637 -3.83 -6.76 -4.25
N LEU A 638 -3.20 -7.68 -4.96
CA LEU A 638 -3.87 -8.47 -6.01
C LEU A 638 -4.99 -9.33 -5.41
N ALA A 639 -6.21 -9.16 -5.95
CA ALA A 639 -7.42 -9.87 -5.56
C ALA A 639 -7.70 -9.89 -4.04
N SER A 640 -7.28 -8.84 -3.31
CA SER A 640 -7.72 -8.65 -1.93
C SER A 640 -9.19 -8.24 -1.90
N MET A 641 -9.94 -8.80 -0.95
CA MET A 641 -11.40 -8.61 -0.80
C MET A 641 -12.20 -8.93 -2.08
N PHE A 642 -11.76 -9.91 -2.88
CA PHE A 642 -12.34 -10.23 -4.18
C PHE A 642 -13.86 -10.45 -4.15
N SER A 643 -14.37 -11.19 -3.17
CA SER A 643 -15.80 -11.54 -3.02
C SER A 643 -16.51 -10.79 -1.88
N ASN A 644 -16.33 -9.47 -1.76
CA ASN A 644 -16.97 -8.68 -0.70
C ASN A 644 -18.39 -8.19 -1.01
N ILE A 645 -19.44 -8.98 -0.80
CA ILE A 645 -20.81 -8.62 -1.24
C ILE A 645 -21.34 -7.36 -0.51
N SER A 646 -21.43 -7.41 0.81
CA SER A 646 -22.00 -6.34 1.65
C SER A 646 -21.16 -5.99 2.88
N GLY A 647 -20.02 -6.65 3.07
CA GLY A 647 -19.08 -6.35 4.16
C GLY A 647 -18.59 -4.90 4.14
N HIS A 648 -18.46 -4.28 5.30
CA HIS A 648 -18.13 -2.86 5.45
C HIS A 648 -17.08 -2.63 6.53
N SER A 649 -16.40 -1.49 6.48
CA SER A 649 -15.35 -1.10 7.44
C SER A 649 -14.22 -2.13 7.59
N ASN A 650 -13.89 -2.87 6.52
CA ASN A 650 -12.79 -3.84 6.52
C ASN A 650 -11.49 -3.21 6.00
N THR A 651 -10.35 -3.70 6.48
CA THR A 651 -9.01 -3.37 5.97
C THR A 651 -8.32 -4.64 5.47
N GLY A 652 -8.04 -4.75 4.17
CA GLY A 652 -7.36 -5.88 3.55
C GLY A 652 -6.07 -5.47 2.82
N LEU A 653 -4.90 -5.84 3.33
CA LEU A 653 -3.60 -5.50 2.74
C LEU A 653 -2.79 -6.76 2.44
N GLY A 654 -2.57 -7.10 1.17
CA GLY A 654 -1.80 -8.26 0.72
C GLY A 654 -2.48 -9.06 -0.38
N TYR A 655 -1.76 -10.01 -0.98
CA TYR A 655 -2.33 -10.94 -1.95
C TYR A 655 -3.42 -11.79 -1.29
N HIS A 656 -4.64 -11.77 -1.81
CA HIS A 656 -5.79 -12.54 -1.30
C HIS A 656 -6.14 -12.29 0.19
N ALA A 657 -5.75 -11.14 0.76
CA ALA A 657 -6.27 -10.77 2.09
C ALA A 657 -7.79 -10.59 2.01
N LEU A 658 -8.55 -11.22 2.93
CA LEU A 658 -10.02 -11.21 2.95
C LEU A 658 -10.72 -11.69 1.66
N PHE A 659 -10.11 -12.60 0.91
CA PHE A 659 -10.58 -13.01 -0.43
C PHE A 659 -12.08 -13.35 -0.52
N ALA A 660 -12.63 -14.14 0.41
CA ALA A 660 -14.00 -14.67 0.37
C ALA A 660 -15.04 -13.94 1.25
N ASN A 661 -14.79 -12.68 1.64
CA ASN A 661 -15.59 -11.94 2.64
C ASN A 661 -17.01 -11.50 2.23
N GLU A 662 -18.00 -12.39 2.20
CA GLU A 662 -19.35 -12.02 1.72
C GLU A 662 -20.02 -10.90 2.53
N THR A 663 -20.18 -11.06 3.84
CA THR A 663 -20.89 -10.07 4.69
C THR A 663 -20.12 -9.62 5.94
N GLY A 664 -18.97 -10.25 6.21
CA GLY A 664 -18.12 -9.91 7.36
C GLY A 664 -17.69 -8.44 7.38
N HIS A 665 -17.57 -7.87 8.57
CA HIS A 665 -17.30 -6.44 8.73
C HIS A 665 -16.34 -6.14 9.87
N SER A 666 -15.79 -4.92 9.88
CA SER A 666 -14.85 -4.47 10.92
C SER A 666 -13.65 -5.41 11.10
N ASN A 667 -13.21 -6.06 10.02
CA ASN A 667 -12.06 -6.95 10.04
C ASN A 667 -10.79 -6.24 9.57
N VAL A 668 -9.64 -6.60 10.13
CA VAL A 668 -8.31 -6.19 9.68
C VAL A 668 -7.56 -7.43 9.24
N ALA A 669 -7.14 -7.51 7.97
CA ALA A 669 -6.36 -8.60 7.40
C ALA A 669 -5.13 -8.04 6.70
N ILE A 670 -3.93 -8.32 7.21
CA ILE A 670 -2.67 -7.82 6.69
C ILE A 670 -1.71 -8.99 6.49
N GLY A 671 -1.39 -9.30 5.24
CA GLY A 671 -0.52 -10.40 4.84
C GLY A 671 -1.11 -11.27 3.75
N THR A 672 -0.27 -12.09 3.12
CA THR A 672 -0.68 -13.03 2.07
C THR A 672 -1.68 -14.05 2.61
N ASN A 673 -2.84 -14.19 1.95
CA ASN A 673 -3.95 -15.07 2.34
C ASN A 673 -4.42 -14.88 3.80
N SER A 674 -4.21 -13.70 4.40
CA SER A 674 -4.72 -13.41 5.75
C SER A 674 -6.25 -13.33 5.72
N LEU A 675 -6.92 -14.06 6.63
CA LEU A 675 -8.38 -14.09 6.76
C LEU A 675 -9.12 -14.45 5.46
N SER A 676 -8.53 -15.33 4.64
CA SER A 676 -8.97 -15.58 3.26
C SER A 676 -10.34 -16.24 3.12
N ALA A 677 -10.75 -17.10 4.07
CA ALA A 677 -11.99 -17.89 3.99
C ALA A 677 -13.19 -17.30 4.77
N ASN A 678 -13.09 -16.06 5.25
CA ASN A 678 -14.11 -15.44 6.10
C ASN A 678 -15.41 -15.21 5.34
N PHE A 679 -16.54 -15.79 5.75
CA PHE A 679 -17.84 -15.63 5.07
C PHE A 679 -18.69 -14.53 5.75
N GLU A 680 -18.91 -14.68 7.06
CA GLU A 680 -19.72 -13.76 7.89
C GLU A 680 -18.98 -13.20 9.11
N GLY A 681 -17.76 -13.70 9.40
CA GLY A 681 -17.03 -13.34 10.61
C GLY A 681 -16.71 -11.84 10.70
N PHE A 682 -16.77 -11.26 11.89
CA PHE A 682 -16.60 -9.83 12.10
C PHE A 682 -15.76 -9.48 13.33
N GLY A 683 -15.18 -8.28 13.31
CA GLY A 683 -14.37 -7.78 14.42
C GLY A 683 -13.05 -8.54 14.63
N ASN A 684 -12.51 -9.19 13.58
CA ASN A 684 -11.28 -9.95 13.67
C ASN A 684 -10.05 -9.12 13.26
N VAL A 685 -8.91 -9.39 13.89
CA VAL A 685 -7.60 -8.82 13.52
C VAL A 685 -6.67 -9.96 13.14
N ALA A 686 -6.26 -10.05 11.89
CA ALA A 686 -5.35 -11.04 11.34
C ALA A 686 -4.14 -10.33 10.71
N ILE A 687 -2.95 -10.51 11.27
CA ILE A 687 -1.72 -9.87 10.80
C ILE A 687 -0.63 -10.93 10.69
N GLY A 688 -0.20 -11.22 9.46
CA GLY A 688 0.76 -12.27 9.14
C GLY A 688 0.34 -13.09 7.92
N SER A 689 1.30 -13.76 7.29
CA SER A 689 0.99 -14.70 6.21
C SER A 689 0.11 -15.82 6.76
N THR A 690 -0.99 -16.12 6.07
CA THR A 690 -1.97 -17.16 6.42
C THR A 690 -2.53 -17.10 7.85
N ALA A 691 -2.45 -15.93 8.51
CA ALA A 691 -3.11 -15.71 9.80
C ALA A 691 -4.64 -15.79 9.62
N MET A 692 -5.31 -16.60 10.44
CA MET A 692 -6.76 -16.88 10.35
C MET A 692 -7.23 -17.35 8.96
N PHE A 693 -6.41 -18.10 8.22
CA PHE A 693 -6.74 -18.54 6.86
C PHE A 693 -8.11 -19.24 6.75
N GLY A 694 -8.41 -20.15 7.67
CA GLY A 694 -9.63 -20.97 7.68
C GLY A 694 -10.86 -20.37 8.36
N ASN A 695 -10.81 -19.12 8.86
CA ASN A 695 -11.96 -18.52 9.56
C ASN A 695 -13.16 -18.45 8.65
N THR A 696 -14.24 -19.15 8.96
CA THR A 696 -15.48 -19.12 8.16
C THR A 696 -16.53 -18.22 8.79
N GLY A 697 -16.65 -18.24 10.13
CA GLY A 697 -17.64 -17.44 10.88
C GLY A 697 -17.22 -16.99 12.27
N GLY A 698 -15.96 -17.21 12.66
CA GLY A 698 -15.44 -16.79 13.96
C GLY A 698 -15.38 -15.26 14.10
N ASN A 699 -15.66 -14.76 15.30
CA ASN A 699 -15.79 -13.33 15.62
C ASN A 699 -14.86 -12.92 16.76
N PHE A 700 -14.45 -11.65 16.75
CA PHE A 700 -13.67 -11.02 17.82
C PHE A 700 -12.36 -11.73 18.16
N ASN A 701 -11.70 -12.30 17.14
CA ASN A 701 -10.40 -12.94 17.33
C ASN A 701 -9.25 -11.98 16.96
N THR A 702 -8.11 -12.12 17.63
CA THR A 702 -6.87 -11.41 17.30
C THR A 702 -5.76 -12.41 17.03
N ALA A 703 -5.31 -12.54 15.79
CA ALA A 703 -4.21 -13.40 15.36
C ALA A 703 -3.06 -12.56 14.76
N ILE A 704 -1.89 -12.59 15.40
CA ILE A 704 -0.72 -11.83 14.97
C ILE A 704 0.48 -12.78 14.88
N GLY A 705 0.94 -13.07 13.67
CA GLY A 705 2.02 -14.00 13.38
C GLY A 705 1.69 -14.89 12.17
N THR A 706 2.71 -15.40 11.51
CA THR A 706 2.52 -16.36 10.39
C THR A 706 1.86 -17.64 10.93
N GLY A 707 0.77 -18.07 10.31
CA GLY A 707 0.03 -19.29 10.69
C GLY A 707 -0.75 -19.19 12.01
N ALA A 708 -0.79 -18.02 12.67
CA ALA A 708 -1.58 -17.84 13.89
C ALA A 708 -3.07 -18.08 13.60
N MET A 709 -3.73 -18.94 14.40
CA MET A 709 -5.11 -19.38 14.20
C MET A 709 -5.45 -19.90 12.79
N PHE A 710 -4.49 -20.55 12.11
CA PHE A 710 -4.64 -21.00 10.72
C PHE A 710 -5.95 -21.77 10.44
N SER A 711 -6.34 -22.71 11.32
CA SER A 711 -7.51 -23.58 11.14
C SER A 711 -8.79 -23.10 11.84
N ASN A 712 -8.82 -21.87 12.40
CA ASN A 712 -10.01 -21.39 13.14
C ASN A 712 -11.21 -21.43 12.22
N GLU A 713 -12.31 -22.13 12.54
CA GLU A 713 -13.50 -22.17 11.69
C GLU A 713 -14.53 -21.18 12.23
N SER A 714 -15.01 -21.42 13.46
CA SER A 714 -16.04 -20.60 14.13
C SER A 714 -15.69 -20.22 15.58
N GLY A 715 -14.47 -20.53 16.04
CA GLY A 715 -13.97 -20.09 17.34
C GLY A 715 -14.05 -18.56 17.50
N THR A 716 -14.34 -18.09 18.72
CA THR A 716 -14.56 -16.65 19.00
C THR A 716 -13.79 -16.18 20.24
N HIS A 717 -13.50 -14.88 20.29
CA HIS A 717 -12.85 -14.23 21.42
C HIS A 717 -11.46 -14.81 21.77
N ASN A 718 -10.73 -15.32 20.78
CA ASN A 718 -9.39 -15.82 20.97
C ASN A 718 -8.33 -14.75 20.68
N VAL A 719 -7.19 -14.83 21.35
CA VAL A 719 -6.00 -14.01 21.10
C VAL A 719 -4.82 -14.95 20.87
N ALA A 720 -4.20 -14.89 19.69
CA ALA A 720 -3.02 -15.66 19.32
C ALA A 720 -1.93 -14.72 18.81
N VAL A 721 -0.76 -14.71 19.45
CA VAL A 721 0.36 -13.85 19.08
C VAL A 721 1.63 -14.69 19.03
N GLY A 722 2.17 -14.92 17.83
CA GLY A 722 3.35 -15.75 17.59
C GLY A 722 3.23 -16.60 16.32
N PHE A 723 4.35 -17.17 15.87
CA PHE A 723 4.36 -18.14 14.78
C PHE A 723 3.58 -19.40 15.19
N ASP A 724 2.60 -19.82 14.37
CA ASP A 724 1.73 -20.99 14.62
C ASP A 724 1.04 -21.00 16.00
N ALA A 725 0.86 -19.82 16.63
CA ALA A 725 0.12 -19.72 17.88
C ALA A 725 -1.34 -20.10 17.64
N LEU A 726 -1.87 -21.04 18.44
CA LEU A 726 -3.25 -21.52 18.37
C LEU A 726 -3.67 -22.01 16.96
N SER A 727 -2.73 -22.52 16.16
CA SER A 727 -2.96 -22.82 14.74
C SER A 727 -4.03 -23.89 14.49
N GLY A 728 -4.15 -24.87 15.39
CA GLY A 728 -5.09 -25.99 15.28
C GLY A 728 -6.51 -25.71 15.78
N ASN A 729 -6.79 -24.50 16.30
CA ASN A 729 -8.11 -24.19 16.84
C ASN A 729 -9.15 -24.24 15.74
N THR A 730 -10.29 -24.90 15.99
CA THR A 730 -11.41 -24.97 15.05
C THR A 730 -12.65 -24.31 15.66
N LEU A 731 -13.00 -24.69 16.91
CA LEU A 731 -14.19 -24.22 17.63
C LEU A 731 -13.90 -23.57 18.99
N GLY A 732 -12.64 -23.60 19.47
CA GLY A 732 -12.30 -23.11 20.81
C GLY A 732 -12.59 -21.62 21.01
N ILE A 733 -12.88 -21.24 22.26
CA ILE A 733 -13.31 -19.89 22.65
C ILE A 733 -12.53 -19.33 23.84
N ASN A 734 -12.37 -18.00 23.88
CA ASN A 734 -11.78 -17.29 25.02
C ASN A 734 -10.37 -17.78 25.40
N ASN A 735 -9.55 -18.19 24.42
CA ASN A 735 -8.17 -18.57 24.67
C ASN A 735 -7.21 -17.41 24.42
N VAL A 736 -6.16 -17.30 25.23
CA VAL A 736 -5.04 -16.38 25.03
C VAL A 736 -3.78 -17.22 24.86
N ALA A 737 -3.17 -17.20 23.68
CA ALA A 737 -1.95 -17.92 23.34
C ALA A 737 -0.89 -16.95 22.81
N MET A 738 0.11 -16.65 23.62
CA MET A 738 1.19 -15.74 23.25
C MET A 738 2.54 -16.47 23.32
N GLY A 739 3.19 -16.61 22.17
CA GLY A 739 4.46 -17.32 21.99
C GLY A 739 4.43 -18.23 20.77
N THR A 740 5.62 -18.57 20.27
CA THR A 740 5.76 -19.52 19.17
C THR A 740 5.17 -20.87 19.54
N GLU A 741 4.25 -21.36 18.72
CA GLU A 741 3.55 -22.63 18.86
C GLU A 741 2.82 -22.82 20.21
N ALA A 742 2.43 -21.73 20.87
CA ALA A 742 1.57 -21.79 22.05
C ALA A 742 0.19 -22.36 21.66
N MET A 743 -0.26 -23.42 22.36
CA MET A 743 -1.53 -24.13 22.08
C MET A 743 -1.70 -24.61 20.62
N ARG A 744 -0.60 -24.94 19.94
CA ARG A 744 -0.62 -25.29 18.51
C ARG A 744 -1.65 -26.36 18.13
N ASN A 745 -1.78 -27.42 18.93
CA ASN A 745 -2.66 -28.56 18.65
C ASN A 745 -4.05 -28.46 19.29
N SER A 746 -4.42 -27.31 19.87
CA SER A 746 -5.73 -27.14 20.52
C SER A 746 -6.82 -26.96 19.49
N GLU A 747 -7.75 -27.90 19.38
CA GLU A 747 -8.90 -27.88 18.46
C GLU A 747 -10.13 -27.20 19.09
N ASN A 748 -10.47 -27.60 20.33
CA ASN A 748 -11.73 -27.23 21.00
C ASN A 748 -11.54 -26.70 22.44
N GLY A 749 -10.30 -26.45 22.86
CA GLY A 749 -10.02 -25.92 24.20
C GLY A 749 -10.69 -24.56 24.42
N ALA A 750 -11.11 -24.29 25.66
CA ALA A 750 -11.73 -23.02 26.01
C ALA A 750 -11.17 -22.44 27.31
N PHE A 751 -11.15 -21.11 27.40
CA PHE A 751 -10.73 -20.37 28.60
C PHE A 751 -9.31 -20.70 29.07
N ASN A 752 -8.39 -20.94 28.13
CA ASN A 752 -6.98 -21.18 28.46
C ASN A 752 -6.15 -19.90 28.34
N ILE A 753 -5.18 -19.72 29.24
CA ILE A 753 -4.19 -18.64 29.20
C ILE A 753 -2.81 -19.26 29.03
N CYS A 754 -2.10 -18.88 27.98
CA CYS A 754 -0.82 -19.43 27.56
C CYS A 754 0.15 -18.30 27.22
N LEU A 755 1.22 -18.18 28.00
CA LEU A 755 2.26 -17.15 27.82
C LEU A 755 3.64 -17.82 27.81
N GLY A 756 4.24 -17.96 26.64
CA GLY A 756 5.52 -18.64 26.43
C GLY A 756 5.50 -19.49 25.17
N SER A 757 6.69 -19.85 24.66
CA SER A 757 6.78 -20.76 23.52
C SER A 757 6.46 -22.20 23.95
N PHE A 758 5.72 -22.93 23.11
CA PHE A 758 5.29 -24.31 23.33
C PHE A 758 4.45 -24.55 24.60
N THR A 759 3.80 -23.53 25.16
CA THR A 759 2.87 -23.71 26.29
C THR A 759 1.62 -24.48 25.85
N LEU A 760 1.19 -25.46 26.66
CA LEU A 760 0.05 -26.35 26.34
C LEU A 760 0.11 -26.94 24.92
N TYR A 761 1.31 -27.21 24.40
CA TYR A 761 1.53 -27.64 23.01
C TYR A 761 0.69 -28.87 22.60
N ASP A 762 0.63 -29.89 23.46
CA ASP A 762 -0.12 -31.13 23.22
C ASP A 762 -1.61 -31.05 23.60
N ASN A 763 -2.08 -29.93 24.17
CA ASN A 763 -3.47 -29.81 24.61
C ASN A 763 -4.41 -29.75 23.39
N THR A 764 -5.32 -30.71 23.25
CA THR A 764 -6.27 -30.77 22.13
C THR A 764 -7.63 -30.18 22.48
N SER A 765 -8.19 -30.52 23.65
CA SER A 765 -9.51 -30.04 24.08
C SER A 765 -9.59 -29.69 25.57
N GLY A 766 -8.46 -29.63 26.27
CA GLY A 766 -8.43 -29.18 27.67
C GLY A 766 -8.78 -27.70 27.82
N SER A 767 -9.39 -27.36 28.95
CA SER A 767 -10.02 -26.05 29.21
C SER A 767 -9.71 -25.53 30.60
N LEU A 768 -9.84 -24.22 30.79
CA LEU A 768 -9.64 -23.54 32.09
C LEU A 768 -8.20 -23.70 32.62
N ASN A 769 -7.20 -23.79 31.75
CA ASN A 769 -5.80 -23.93 32.16
C ASN A 769 -5.06 -22.60 32.09
N THR A 770 -4.10 -22.40 32.99
CA THR A 770 -3.13 -21.29 32.93
C THR A 770 -1.74 -21.86 32.80
N ALA A 771 -1.00 -21.52 31.74
CA ALA A 771 0.36 -21.96 31.48
C ALA A 771 1.26 -20.77 31.16
N ILE A 772 2.30 -20.55 31.96
CA ILE A 772 3.22 -19.42 31.82
C ILE A 772 4.66 -19.93 31.93
N GLY A 773 5.47 -19.73 30.89
CA GLY A 773 6.84 -20.20 30.77
C GLY A 773 7.06 -21.11 29.56
N HIS A 774 8.29 -21.19 29.07
CA HIS A 774 8.61 -22.06 27.94
C HIS A 774 8.25 -23.52 28.25
N TYR A 775 7.49 -24.16 27.37
CA TYR A 775 7.02 -25.55 27.50
C TYR A 775 6.16 -25.84 28.75
N ALA A 776 5.57 -24.81 29.38
CA ALA A 776 4.68 -24.99 30.53
C ALA A 776 3.38 -25.70 30.10
N GLY A 777 3.02 -26.77 30.81
CA GLY A 777 1.88 -27.63 30.49
C GLY A 777 2.01 -28.35 29.14
N GLY A 778 3.22 -28.44 28.57
CA GLY A 778 3.45 -28.99 27.23
C GLY A 778 3.12 -30.47 27.04
N LEU A 779 2.59 -31.16 28.06
CA LEU A 779 2.14 -32.55 28.01
C LEU A 779 0.71 -32.68 28.54
N GLY A 780 -0.06 -33.57 27.94
CA GLY A 780 -1.44 -33.88 28.31
C GLY A 780 -2.44 -33.22 27.36
N THR A 781 -3.33 -34.03 26.80
CA THR A 781 -4.24 -33.62 25.71
C THR A 781 -5.55 -32.99 26.22
N LEU A 782 -5.96 -33.30 27.45
CA LEU A 782 -7.25 -32.92 28.03
C LEU A 782 -7.08 -32.35 29.45
N ASN A 783 -6.01 -31.60 29.72
CA ASN A 783 -5.81 -30.98 31.02
C ASN A 783 -6.97 -30.04 31.35
N GLN A 784 -7.45 -30.04 32.60
CA GLN A 784 -8.59 -29.20 33.01
C GLN A 784 -8.34 -28.50 34.33
N ASN A 785 -8.63 -27.21 34.43
CA ASN A 785 -8.42 -26.45 35.66
C ASN A 785 -6.99 -26.59 36.20
N CYS A 786 -6.00 -26.65 35.32
CA CYS A 786 -4.60 -26.81 35.70
C CYS A 786 -3.82 -25.50 35.62
N THR A 787 -2.90 -25.28 36.56
CA THR A 787 -2.00 -24.12 36.56
C THR A 787 -0.55 -24.60 36.43
N TYR A 788 0.16 -24.10 35.43
CA TYR A 788 1.57 -24.38 35.16
C TYR A 788 2.33 -23.06 35.12
N LEU A 789 3.22 -22.83 36.07
CA LEU A 789 4.00 -21.59 36.14
C LEU A 789 5.48 -21.93 36.26
N GLY A 790 6.26 -21.73 35.20
CA GLY A 790 7.69 -21.97 35.15
C GLY A 790 8.14 -22.67 33.86
N ASN A 791 9.41 -22.53 33.53
CA ASN A 791 9.99 -23.27 32.41
C ASN A 791 9.86 -24.78 32.64
N ASP A 792 9.30 -25.50 31.67
CA ASP A 792 9.09 -26.95 31.71
C ASP A 792 8.25 -27.46 32.91
N SER A 793 7.41 -26.60 33.51
CA SER A 793 6.43 -27.05 34.52
C SER A 793 5.29 -27.79 33.82
N LYS A 794 5.12 -29.09 34.05
CA LYS A 794 4.17 -29.93 33.28
C LYS A 794 3.83 -31.24 33.97
N ASN A 795 3.03 -32.07 33.32
CA ASN A 795 2.72 -33.42 33.80
C ASN A 795 3.96 -34.33 33.65
N SER A 796 4.17 -35.28 34.58
CA SER A 796 5.27 -36.26 34.50
C SER A 796 5.03 -37.31 33.40
N THR A 797 3.81 -37.38 32.87
CA THR A 797 3.39 -38.26 31.79
C THR A 797 2.51 -37.53 30.79
N SER A 798 2.22 -38.15 29.64
CA SER A 798 1.20 -37.67 28.70
C SER A 798 -0.24 -37.83 29.19
N ALA A 799 -0.44 -38.31 30.43
CA ALA A 799 -1.77 -38.34 31.03
C ALA A 799 -2.32 -36.92 31.21
N SER A 800 -3.64 -36.80 31.12
CA SER A 800 -4.34 -35.54 31.37
C SER A 800 -4.70 -35.45 32.84
N TYR A 801 -4.43 -34.31 33.45
CA TYR A 801 -4.76 -34.06 34.85
C TYR A 801 -5.81 -32.98 35.02
N SER A 802 -6.49 -33.02 36.16
CA SER A 802 -7.49 -32.03 36.55
C SER A 802 -7.23 -31.45 37.92
N ASN A 803 -7.63 -30.19 38.09
CA ASN A 803 -7.56 -29.46 39.38
C ASN A 803 -6.16 -29.54 40.01
N SER A 804 -5.11 -29.28 39.23
CA SER A 804 -3.73 -29.48 39.64
C SER A 804 -2.85 -28.28 39.32
N THR A 805 -1.85 -28.01 40.17
CA THR A 805 -1.03 -26.80 40.09
C THR A 805 0.46 -27.15 40.20
N ALA A 806 1.26 -26.77 39.22
CA ALA A 806 2.71 -26.87 39.19
C ALA A 806 3.32 -25.47 39.15
N ILE A 807 4.12 -25.11 40.16
CA ILE A 807 4.76 -23.80 40.26
C ILE A 807 6.27 -24.02 40.43
N GLY A 808 7.08 -23.37 39.60
CA GLY A 808 8.53 -23.50 39.57
C GLY A 808 9.02 -24.20 38.29
N ALA A 809 10.25 -23.87 37.89
CA ALA A 809 10.89 -24.55 36.77
C ALA A 809 10.99 -26.05 37.05
N ASN A 810 10.72 -26.88 36.03
CA ASN A 810 10.70 -28.35 36.12
C ASN A 810 9.73 -28.93 37.16
N SER A 811 8.75 -28.17 37.67
CA SER A 811 7.76 -28.72 38.59
C SER A 811 6.88 -29.74 37.86
N ARG A 812 6.85 -30.99 38.35
CA ARG A 812 6.15 -32.12 37.71
C ARG A 812 4.95 -32.61 38.51
N LEU A 813 3.77 -32.61 37.88
CA LEU A 813 2.56 -33.24 38.43
C LEU A 813 2.55 -34.74 38.15
N THR A 814 2.05 -35.54 39.10
CA THR A 814 1.97 -37.02 38.97
C THR A 814 0.55 -37.55 39.03
N ALA A 815 -0.42 -36.73 39.44
CA ALA A 815 -1.82 -37.12 39.63
C ALA A 815 -2.75 -35.90 39.62
N ASN A 816 -4.07 -36.16 39.70
CA ASN A 816 -5.11 -35.14 39.87
C ASN A 816 -5.12 -34.57 41.30
N ASN A 817 -5.76 -33.40 41.45
CA ASN A 817 -5.95 -32.74 42.75
C ASN A 817 -4.63 -32.48 43.50
N GLN A 818 -3.57 -32.18 42.76
CA GLN A 818 -2.22 -32.06 43.31
C GLN A 818 -1.67 -30.65 43.13
N VAL A 819 -1.03 -30.12 44.18
CA VAL A 819 -0.24 -28.88 44.11
C VAL A 819 1.23 -29.22 44.35
N ARG A 820 2.10 -28.85 43.41
CA ARG A 820 3.56 -28.98 43.48
C ARG A 820 4.19 -27.60 43.36
N ILE A 821 5.09 -27.28 44.29
CA ILE A 821 5.83 -26.03 44.32
C ILE A 821 7.31 -26.39 44.37
N GLY A 822 8.05 -25.99 43.33
CA GLY A 822 9.46 -26.32 43.13
C GLY A 822 9.70 -27.63 42.39
N ASP A 823 10.99 -27.95 42.29
CA ASP A 823 11.55 -29.22 41.83
C ASP A 823 12.37 -29.88 42.96
N PRO A 824 12.90 -31.10 42.78
CA PRO A 824 13.72 -31.77 43.79
C PRO A 824 14.98 -31.01 44.27
N ASN A 825 15.45 -30.01 43.51
CA ASN A 825 16.65 -29.23 43.85
C ASN A 825 16.33 -27.99 44.70
N VAL A 826 15.05 -27.71 44.98
CA VAL A 826 14.65 -26.57 45.81
C VAL A 826 15.06 -26.80 47.28
N ALA A 827 15.91 -25.92 47.80
CA ALA A 827 16.45 -26.03 49.16
C ALA A 827 15.50 -25.49 50.27
N SER A 828 14.62 -24.55 49.95
CA SER A 828 13.69 -23.96 50.91
C SER A 828 12.41 -23.49 50.23
N ILE A 829 11.26 -23.80 50.85
CA ILE A 829 9.95 -23.28 50.49
C ILE A 829 9.39 -22.61 51.75
N GLY A 830 9.07 -21.31 51.69
CA GLY A 830 8.69 -20.59 52.89
C GLY A 830 7.96 -19.26 52.67
N GLY A 831 7.44 -18.72 53.76
CA GLY A 831 6.87 -17.40 53.89
C GLY A 831 7.06 -16.89 55.32
N TYR A 832 6.78 -15.61 55.58
CA TYR A 832 6.99 -15.01 56.91
C TYR A 832 6.02 -15.55 58.00
N LYS A 833 4.98 -16.29 57.60
CA LYS A 833 4.02 -16.96 58.49
C LYS A 833 3.89 -18.43 58.09
N ALA A 834 3.57 -19.28 59.06
CA ALA A 834 3.25 -20.68 58.81
C ALA A 834 1.98 -20.84 57.95
N TRP A 835 1.83 -22.00 57.32
CA TRP A 835 0.67 -22.31 56.50
C TRP A 835 -0.57 -22.48 57.39
N SER A 836 -1.63 -21.75 57.09
CA SER A 836 -2.91 -21.86 57.78
C SER A 836 -3.82 -22.84 57.05
N ASN A 837 -4.29 -23.88 57.73
CA ASN A 837 -5.32 -24.78 57.22
C ASN A 837 -6.72 -24.29 57.66
N LEU A 838 -7.70 -24.33 56.74
CA LEU A 838 -9.09 -24.03 57.07
C LEU A 838 -9.62 -25.07 58.07
N SER A 839 -10.12 -24.61 59.22
CA SER A 839 -10.50 -25.49 60.33
C SER A 839 -11.72 -24.96 61.09
N ASP A 840 -12.67 -24.36 60.38
CA ASP A 840 -13.87 -23.74 60.96
C ASP A 840 -14.95 -24.80 61.27
N ALA A 841 -15.57 -24.73 62.45
CA ALA A 841 -16.58 -25.69 62.90
C ALA A 841 -17.82 -25.72 61.97
N ARG A 842 -18.15 -24.62 61.30
CA ARG A 842 -19.30 -24.54 60.37
C ARG A 842 -19.16 -25.48 59.17
N TYR A 843 -17.93 -25.84 58.82
CA TYR A 843 -17.60 -26.69 57.67
C TYR A 843 -17.08 -28.06 58.09
N LYS A 844 -17.28 -28.46 59.35
CA LYS A 844 -16.94 -29.79 59.86
C LYS A 844 -18.22 -30.58 60.19
N GLN A 845 -18.21 -31.86 59.86
CA GLN A 845 -19.29 -32.80 60.15
C GLN A 845 -18.69 -34.01 60.89
N ASP A 846 -19.53 -34.78 61.60
CA ASP A 846 -19.11 -35.99 62.33
C ASP A 846 -17.92 -35.77 63.29
N ILE A 847 -17.92 -34.67 64.05
CA ILE A 847 -16.87 -34.35 65.01
C ILE A 847 -16.91 -35.35 66.18
N ARG A 848 -15.88 -36.19 66.32
CA ARG A 848 -15.74 -37.25 67.35
C ARG A 848 -14.33 -37.25 67.95
N GLU A 849 -14.18 -37.73 69.19
CA GLU A 849 -12.90 -37.82 69.91
C GLU A 849 -12.16 -39.16 69.66
N ASP A 850 -12.09 -39.63 68.41
CA ASP A 850 -11.46 -40.91 68.01
C ASP A 850 -10.06 -40.69 67.39
N VAL A 851 -9.16 -40.09 68.16
CA VAL A 851 -7.74 -39.92 67.77
C VAL A 851 -6.91 -40.96 68.52
N ARG A 852 -6.06 -41.69 67.79
CA ARG A 852 -5.08 -42.62 68.38
C ARG A 852 -3.81 -41.88 68.76
N GLY A 853 -3.47 -41.92 70.04
CA GLY A 853 -2.35 -41.19 70.64
C GLY A 853 -1.12 -42.07 70.81
N LEU A 854 -0.90 -42.53 72.04
CA LEU A 854 0.33 -43.20 72.47
C LEU A 854 0.54 -44.55 71.76
N ASP A 855 -0.53 -45.31 71.51
CA ASP A 855 -0.50 -46.57 70.77
C ASP A 855 0.00 -46.41 69.32
N PHE A 856 -0.37 -45.30 68.67
CA PHE A 856 0.10 -44.94 67.34
C PHE A 856 1.54 -44.44 67.36
N ILE A 857 1.84 -43.45 68.22
CA ILE A 857 3.16 -42.80 68.27
C ILE A 857 4.28 -43.79 68.63
N LEU A 858 4.04 -44.75 69.53
CA LEU A 858 5.03 -45.75 69.92
C LEU A 858 5.40 -46.74 68.80
N LYS A 859 4.56 -46.87 67.76
CA LYS A 859 4.86 -47.70 66.58
C LYS A 859 5.66 -46.97 65.51
N LEU A 860 5.78 -45.65 65.60
CA LEU A 860 6.51 -44.85 64.61
C LEU A 860 8.02 -44.99 64.85
N ARG A 861 8.76 -45.18 63.76
CA ARG A 861 10.23 -45.29 63.78
C ARG A 861 10.89 -44.04 63.20
N PRO A 862 11.43 -43.13 64.02
CA PRO A 862 12.21 -42.00 63.52
C PRO A 862 13.48 -42.50 62.83
N VAL A 863 13.80 -41.93 61.67
CA VAL A 863 14.98 -42.28 60.88
C VAL A 863 15.70 -41.02 60.41
N THR A 864 16.97 -41.16 60.06
CA THR A 864 17.69 -40.14 59.28
C THR A 864 18.05 -40.68 57.92
N TYR A 865 17.91 -39.88 56.88
CA TYR A 865 18.11 -40.29 55.50
C TYR A 865 18.72 -39.15 54.66
N GLN A 866 19.20 -39.50 53.47
CA GLN A 866 19.55 -38.57 52.40
C GLN A 866 18.64 -38.89 51.21
N ILE A 867 18.19 -37.85 50.51
CA ILE A 867 17.33 -38.03 49.32
C ILE A 867 18.24 -38.25 48.11
N ASP A 868 18.00 -39.35 47.39
CA ASP A 868 18.58 -39.57 46.07
C ASP A 868 17.83 -38.73 45.03
N ILE A 869 18.31 -37.51 44.82
CA ILE A 869 17.71 -36.55 43.88
C ILE A 869 17.81 -37.07 42.45
N SER A 870 18.92 -37.73 42.08
CA SER A 870 19.14 -38.26 40.74
C SER A 870 18.10 -39.33 40.39
N ALA A 871 17.85 -40.27 41.30
CA ALA A 871 16.82 -41.30 41.12
C ALA A 871 15.40 -40.69 41.03
N LEU A 872 15.13 -39.63 41.79
CA LEU A 872 13.84 -38.93 41.76
C LEU A 872 13.64 -38.19 40.42
N GLU A 873 14.65 -37.47 39.94
CA GLU A 873 14.62 -36.79 38.64
C GLU A 873 14.43 -37.76 37.47
N GLU A 874 15.12 -38.92 37.52
CA GLU A 874 14.95 -40.00 36.54
C GLU A 874 13.51 -40.52 36.54
N SER A 875 12.93 -40.77 37.72
CA SER A 875 11.54 -41.24 37.85
C SER A 875 10.50 -40.22 37.36
N LEU A 876 10.81 -38.92 37.45
CA LEU A 876 9.98 -37.81 36.99
C LEU A 876 10.19 -37.48 35.50
N GLY A 877 11.15 -38.12 34.84
CA GLY A 877 11.51 -37.85 33.45
C GLY A 877 12.05 -36.43 33.22
N ILE A 878 12.80 -35.90 34.18
CA ILE A 878 13.48 -34.61 34.06
C ILE A 878 14.83 -34.88 33.34
N ARG A 879 14.96 -34.42 32.09
CA ARG A 879 16.19 -34.60 31.30
C ARG A 879 17.13 -33.42 31.55
N HIS A 880 18.35 -33.71 31.98
CA HIS A 880 19.42 -32.71 32.06
C HIS A 880 19.95 -32.44 30.65
N THR A 881 19.70 -31.26 30.10
CA THR A 881 20.49 -30.79 28.96
C THR A 881 21.91 -30.57 29.45
N ALA A 882 22.87 -31.19 28.75
CA ALA A 882 24.28 -31.14 29.07
C ALA A 882 24.85 -29.73 28.86
N GLU A 883 24.60 -28.82 29.78
CA GLU A 883 25.29 -27.52 29.93
C GLU A 883 24.87 -26.86 31.26
N LYS A 884 25.12 -27.51 32.40
CA LYS A 884 25.16 -26.82 33.71
C LYS A 884 26.55 -26.21 33.87
N ASN A 885 26.77 -25.05 33.24
CA ASN A 885 27.88 -24.17 33.60
C ASN A 885 27.63 -23.62 35.02
N GLY A 886 28.16 -24.31 36.03
CA GLY A 886 28.48 -23.71 37.33
C GLY A 886 27.50 -23.89 38.50
N ILE A 887 26.40 -24.64 38.36
CA ILE A 887 25.55 -24.98 39.53
C ILE A 887 26.04 -26.30 40.14
N ASN A 888 26.74 -26.20 41.26
CA ASN A 888 27.15 -27.34 42.09
C ASN A 888 25.88 -28.02 42.67
N THR A 889 25.35 -29.05 41.99
CA THR A 889 24.20 -29.85 42.45
C THR A 889 24.54 -30.80 43.62
N THR A 890 25.77 -30.76 44.10
CA THR A 890 26.35 -31.64 45.12
C THR A 890 26.01 -31.25 46.56
N GLU A 891 25.56 -30.02 46.83
CA GLU A 891 25.29 -29.58 48.21
C GLU A 891 23.92 -30.03 48.74
N VAL A 892 22.87 -30.10 47.90
CA VAL A 892 21.52 -30.50 48.33
C VAL A 892 21.43 -32.02 48.56
N THR A 893 22.08 -32.82 47.70
CA THR A 893 22.09 -34.30 47.74
C THR A 893 22.79 -34.88 48.97
N GLN A 894 23.67 -34.13 49.63
CA GLN A 894 24.41 -34.61 50.82
C GLN A 894 23.80 -34.19 52.15
N SER A 895 22.74 -33.38 52.15
CA SER A 895 22.10 -32.92 53.38
C SER A 895 21.38 -34.07 54.10
N ARG A 896 21.84 -34.39 55.32
CA ARG A 896 21.20 -35.40 56.17
C ARG A 896 19.90 -34.83 56.74
N GLN A 897 18.79 -35.50 56.45
CA GLN A 897 17.45 -35.16 56.94
C GLN A 897 17.00 -36.14 58.02
N THR A 898 16.06 -35.71 58.86
CA THR A 898 15.43 -36.53 59.90
C THR A 898 13.92 -36.58 59.67
N GLY A 899 13.32 -37.76 59.78
CA GLY A 899 11.90 -37.92 59.51
C GLY A 899 11.40 -39.35 59.68
N PHE A 900 10.30 -39.69 59.00
CA PHE A 900 9.68 -41.02 58.97
C PHE A 900 9.57 -41.53 57.53
N ILE A 901 9.53 -42.86 57.36
CA ILE A 901 9.22 -43.51 56.09
C ILE A 901 7.69 -43.63 55.96
N ALA A 902 7.11 -43.01 54.93
CA ALA A 902 5.66 -42.90 54.76
C ALA A 902 4.94 -44.25 54.73
N GLN A 903 5.53 -45.26 54.09
CA GLN A 903 4.99 -46.62 54.02
C GLN A 903 4.95 -47.29 55.39
N GLU A 904 5.95 -47.04 56.26
CA GLU A 904 5.98 -47.55 57.63
C GLU A 904 4.90 -46.87 58.49
N VAL A 905 4.68 -45.56 58.31
CA VAL A 905 3.59 -44.83 58.99
C VAL A 905 2.22 -45.39 58.56
N GLU A 906 2.03 -45.66 57.27
CA GLU A 906 0.79 -46.27 56.79
C GLU A 906 0.57 -47.67 57.39
N ALA A 907 1.62 -48.49 57.45
CA ALA A 907 1.55 -49.82 58.05
C ALA A 907 1.20 -49.76 59.54
N ALA A 908 1.83 -48.85 60.29
CA ALA A 908 1.53 -48.64 61.70
C ALA A 908 0.07 -48.23 61.94
N GLY A 909 -0.47 -47.31 61.12
CA GLY A 909 -1.87 -46.92 61.18
C GLY A 909 -2.82 -48.10 60.88
N LYS A 910 -2.54 -48.88 59.83
CA LYS A 910 -3.34 -50.07 59.48
C LYS A 910 -3.40 -51.10 60.60
N GLU A 911 -2.28 -51.34 61.29
CA GLU A 911 -2.19 -52.33 62.37
C GLU A 911 -3.14 -52.02 63.53
N ILE A 912 -3.30 -50.74 63.86
CA ILE A 912 -4.19 -50.28 64.95
C ILE A 912 -5.56 -49.79 64.44
N GLN A 913 -5.91 -50.09 63.19
CA GLN A 913 -7.15 -49.65 62.53
C GLN A 913 -7.35 -48.13 62.53
N TYR A 914 -6.27 -47.37 62.45
CA TYR A 914 -6.28 -45.91 62.38
C TYR A 914 -5.97 -45.41 60.97
N ASN A 915 -6.99 -44.84 60.31
CA ASN A 915 -6.81 -44.22 59.00
C ASN A 915 -6.27 -42.80 59.15
N PHE A 916 -4.95 -42.68 59.34
CA PHE A 916 -4.29 -41.41 59.58
C PHE A 916 -4.25 -40.51 58.32
N SER A 917 -4.79 -39.29 58.43
CA SER A 917 -4.86 -38.27 57.37
C SER A 917 -3.50 -37.73 56.92
N GLY A 918 -2.45 -37.92 57.73
CA GLY A 918 -1.12 -37.40 57.45
C GLY A 918 -0.33 -38.19 56.42
N VAL A 919 -0.78 -39.39 56.02
CA VAL A 919 -0.17 -40.16 54.93
C VAL A 919 -0.85 -39.83 53.62
N ASP A 920 -0.11 -39.21 52.71
CA ASP A 920 -0.53 -39.00 51.33
C ASP A 920 -0.15 -40.23 50.50
N LYS A 921 -1.15 -40.96 50.02
CA LYS A 921 -0.96 -42.25 49.35
C LYS A 921 -0.90 -42.04 47.84
N PRO A 922 -0.02 -42.77 47.13
CA PRO A 922 0.07 -42.65 45.69
C PRO A 922 -1.26 -42.99 45.03
N GLN A 923 -1.76 -42.08 44.18
CA GLN A 923 -3.03 -42.29 43.47
C GLN A 923 -2.89 -43.22 42.26
N ASN A 924 -1.65 -43.43 41.79
CA ASN A 924 -1.32 -44.30 40.67
C ASN A 924 0.12 -44.83 40.82
N ASN A 925 0.57 -45.69 39.89
CA ASN A 925 1.88 -46.34 39.92
C ASN A 925 3.09 -45.40 39.71
N LYS A 926 2.85 -44.13 39.36
CA LYS A 926 3.89 -43.11 39.14
C LYS A 926 3.83 -41.97 40.16
N ASP A 927 2.85 -42.00 41.05
CA ASP A 927 2.76 -41.06 42.16
C ASP A 927 3.60 -41.54 43.34
N PHE A 928 3.96 -40.63 44.25
CA PHE A 928 4.84 -40.94 45.38
C PHE A 928 4.09 -40.88 46.69
N TYR A 929 4.56 -41.64 47.67
CA TYR A 929 4.12 -41.45 49.06
C TYR A 929 4.60 -40.10 49.61
N GLY A 930 3.73 -39.42 50.35
CA GLY A 930 4.05 -38.18 51.05
C GLY A 930 3.64 -38.22 52.53
N LEU A 931 4.27 -37.37 53.34
CA LEU A 931 3.90 -37.17 54.74
C LEU A 931 3.59 -35.71 55.02
N ARG A 932 2.47 -35.48 55.73
CA ARG A 932 2.05 -34.17 56.22
C ARG A 932 2.42 -34.05 57.69
N TYR A 933 3.65 -33.58 57.97
CA TYR A 933 4.18 -33.53 59.33
C TYR A 933 3.29 -32.75 60.33
N ALA A 934 2.59 -31.71 59.87
CA ALA A 934 1.66 -30.95 60.72
C ALA A 934 0.49 -31.81 61.28
N GLU A 935 0.08 -32.86 60.57
CA GLU A 935 -1.02 -33.75 61.00
C GLU A 935 -0.62 -34.63 62.19
N PHE A 936 0.69 -34.85 62.41
CA PHE A 936 1.18 -35.62 63.57
C PHE A 936 1.01 -34.88 64.90
N VAL A 937 0.83 -33.55 64.86
CA VAL A 937 0.64 -32.76 66.08
C VAL A 937 -0.59 -33.24 66.86
N VAL A 938 -1.68 -33.64 66.17
CA VAL A 938 -2.92 -34.06 66.84
C VAL A 938 -2.75 -35.40 67.58
N PRO A 939 -2.21 -36.48 66.96
CA PRO A 939 -1.82 -37.69 67.69
C PRO A 939 -0.81 -37.45 68.81
N LEU A 940 0.18 -36.56 68.61
CA LEU A 940 1.15 -36.22 69.66
C LEU A 940 0.49 -35.56 70.87
N VAL A 941 -0.44 -34.63 70.66
CA VAL A 941 -1.21 -34.01 71.74
C VAL A 941 -2.01 -35.08 72.50
N LYS A 942 -2.66 -36.01 71.77
CA LYS A 942 -3.40 -37.11 72.39
C LYS A 942 -2.51 -38.05 73.19
N ALA A 943 -1.33 -38.40 72.65
CA ALA A 943 -0.35 -39.23 73.34
C ALA A 943 0.15 -38.58 74.66
N VAL A 944 0.39 -37.27 74.65
CA VAL A 944 0.78 -36.51 75.85
C VAL A 944 -0.36 -36.50 76.89
N GLN A 945 -1.61 -36.34 76.46
CA GLN A 945 -2.77 -36.43 77.36
C GLN A 945 -2.86 -37.81 78.02
N GLU A 946 -2.74 -38.88 77.24
CA GLU A 946 -2.76 -40.27 77.74
C GLU A 946 -1.59 -40.56 78.68
N GLN A 947 -0.39 -40.09 78.35
CA GLN A 947 0.78 -40.22 79.21
C GLN A 947 0.61 -39.45 80.52
N GLN A 948 0.03 -38.24 80.49
CA GLN A 948 -0.25 -37.47 81.70
C GLN A 948 -1.27 -38.17 82.61
N GLU A 949 -2.28 -38.84 82.04
CA GLU A 949 -3.20 -39.68 82.82
C GLU A 949 -2.48 -40.86 83.49
N MET A 950 -1.55 -41.51 82.79
CA MET A 950 -0.73 -42.59 83.36
C MET A 950 0.15 -42.07 84.50
N ILE A 951 0.80 -40.92 84.33
CA ILE A 951 1.61 -40.27 85.37
C ILE A 951 0.75 -39.94 86.60
N ASN A 952 -0.44 -39.35 86.40
CA ASN A 952 -1.35 -39.04 87.50
C ASN A 952 -1.80 -40.31 88.26
N LYS A 953 -2.02 -41.42 87.54
CA LYS A 953 -2.33 -42.73 88.17
C LYS A 953 -1.14 -43.27 88.96
N GLN A 954 0.07 -43.20 88.40
CA GLN A 954 1.28 -43.62 89.10
C GLN A 954 1.56 -42.78 90.35
N GLN A 955 1.37 -41.46 90.28
CA GLN A 955 1.54 -40.56 91.43
C GLN A 955 0.58 -40.92 92.56
N LYS A 956 -0.70 -41.17 92.27
CA LYS A 956 -1.67 -41.63 93.28
C LYS A 956 -1.26 -42.95 93.95
N ILE A 957 -0.64 -43.86 93.20
CA ILE A 957 -0.12 -45.12 93.75
C ILE A 957 1.08 -44.83 94.67
N ILE A 958 2.01 -43.98 94.25
CA ILE A 958 3.16 -43.58 95.06
C ILE A 958 2.71 -42.91 96.35
N ASP A 959 1.75 -41.98 96.30
CA ASP A 959 1.21 -41.31 97.48
C ASP A 959 0.58 -42.31 98.46
N HIS A 960 -0.17 -43.30 97.94
CA HIS A 960 -0.75 -44.34 98.78
C HIS A 960 0.32 -45.26 99.40
N LEU A 961 1.38 -45.60 98.66
CA LEU A 961 2.51 -46.38 99.17
C LEU A 961 3.30 -45.61 100.24
N LEU A 962 3.48 -44.30 100.08
CA LEU A 962 4.12 -43.43 101.08
C LEU A 962 3.32 -43.40 102.39
N ILE A 963 1.99 -43.24 102.30
CA ILE A 963 1.11 -43.32 103.47
C ILE A 963 1.22 -44.68 104.18
N GLN A 964 1.31 -45.78 103.42
CA GLN A 964 1.50 -47.11 103.98
C GLN A 964 2.88 -47.30 104.63
N MET A 965 3.94 -46.73 104.04
CA MET A 965 5.28 -46.74 104.62
C MET A 965 5.35 -45.94 105.93
N GLU A 966 4.78 -44.73 105.97
CA GLU A 966 4.71 -43.95 107.22
C GLU A 966 3.97 -44.72 108.32
N ALA A 967 2.86 -45.40 107.98
CA ALA A 967 2.13 -46.24 108.93
C ALA A 967 2.98 -47.42 109.44
N LEU A 968 3.78 -48.07 108.58
CA LEU A 968 4.71 -49.14 108.94
C LEU A 968 5.89 -48.64 109.79
N GLU A 969 6.45 -47.47 109.48
CA GLU A 969 7.51 -46.85 110.28
C GLU A 969 7.03 -46.53 111.70
N VAL A 970 5.79 -46.03 111.84
CA VAL A 970 5.15 -45.83 113.16
C VAL A 970 4.99 -47.17 113.90
N GLN A 971 4.59 -48.24 113.21
CA GLN A 971 4.51 -49.57 113.82
C GLN A 971 5.87 -50.10 114.27
N ILE A 972 6.92 -49.94 113.46
CA ILE A 972 8.29 -50.36 113.81
C ILE A 972 8.85 -49.52 114.97
N ALA A 973 8.58 -48.22 115.00
CA ALA A 973 8.96 -47.34 116.12
C ALA A 973 8.27 -47.74 117.43
N ASN A 974 7.01 -48.18 117.36
CA ASN A 974 6.27 -48.72 118.51
C ASN A 974 6.80 -50.08 118.97
N ILE A 975 7.31 -50.92 118.05
CA ILE A 975 7.95 -52.20 118.38
C ILE A 975 9.34 -52.00 119.02
N LYS A 976 10.11 -50.97 118.62
CA LYS A 976 11.42 -50.64 119.22
C LYS A 976 11.35 -49.96 120.60
N LYS A 977 10.18 -49.47 121.01
CA LYS A 977 9.94 -48.84 122.33
C LYS A 977 9.46 -49.82 123.41
N ASN A 978 9.12 -51.05 123.02
CA ASN A 978 8.87 -52.18 123.90
C ASN A 978 10.05 -53.15 123.86
#